data_AF-A0A9D8IHK7-F1
#
_entry.id   AF-A0A9D8IHK7-F1
#
_cell.length_a   1.000
_cell.length_b   1.000
_cell.length_c   1.000
_cell.angle_alpha   90.00
_cell.angle_beta   90.00
_cell.angle_gamma   90.00
#
_symmetry.space_group_name_H-M   'P 1'
#
loop_
_entity.id
_entity.type
_entity.pdbx_description
1 polymer ?
#
loop_
_entity_poly.entity_id
_entity_poly.type
_entity_poly.pdbx_seq_one_letter_code
_entity_poly.pdbx_strand_id
1 'polypeptide(L)'
;MPSPAISETPVAEPCLMLLFGASGDLSKRLLTPALYNLTCDGLLPEQFAIIGMSMDPLDDASFRDRMDADIRKFNTRKEFDKEKWDWLKGRLHYMPGNFGEPADFKALLARCRELDEKFGTKGNLLVYFAISPTLFNLVSTQLDEAGFKERPGWLRIIVEKPFGTDLASARDLSQQLLSRWREKQIYRIDHYLGKETVQNLLAFRFANGIFEPLWNKNHIDHIQFSVLETVGAEGRGGYYDKSGVVRDMIQNHMFQMLSYLCMEPPASFDADAIRNEKGKLVQALRVIRDDEVPEYGVHAQYGPGRKADGSPAIAYRSEPQVNPNSLTETFAAMRLHIDNWRWEGVPIYLRSGKALWKRGTEIVVQFRKAPQVIFRDTPSARLIDNNQLVFHIQPDQAVEFRVQAKKPGPNLVLQKVDMRFDYSESFEAARATGYEVLLYSAMLGDATLFSRTDFVEAAWRVVQPFLDFWKASAPESMPTYPAGTWGPSEAYDLLEKDGRRWHEVVNREVLARVPDLAGAPETFLHNLSLMLEPNAVAPGDIVIRKGDMGTEMYYICRGEVEILDPKGNPVARLGEGNSFGEVGLLLDMPRTATVRASVNCDLFILRRESFRRALRDFPELQATLLERARKRAGLD
;
A
#
# COMPACT_ATOMS: atom_id res chain seq x y z
N MET A 1 26.71 -3.07 -26.44
CA MET A 1 27.06 -1.65 -26.64
C MET A 1 26.75 -0.94 -25.34
N PRO A 2 27.67 -0.12 -24.78
CA PRO A 2 27.29 0.72 -23.65
C PRO A 2 26.13 1.61 -24.08
N SER A 3 25.07 1.63 -23.27
CA SER A 3 23.88 2.44 -23.50
C SER A 3 24.30 3.90 -23.74
N PRO A 4 23.73 4.61 -24.73
CA PRO A 4 23.90 6.04 -24.78
C PRO A 4 23.38 6.61 -23.45
N ALA A 5 24.19 7.46 -22.81
CA ALA A 5 23.77 8.18 -21.62
C ALA A 5 22.57 9.07 -22.00
N ILE A 6 21.38 8.65 -21.57
CA ILE A 6 20.14 9.40 -21.76
C ILE A 6 20.12 10.48 -20.66
N SER A 7 20.29 11.74 -21.09
CA SER A 7 19.89 13.00 -20.44
C SER A 7 20.34 13.23 -19.00
N GLU A 8 21.18 14.24 -18.78
CA GLU A 8 21.35 14.86 -17.45
C GLU A 8 19.97 15.25 -16.89
N THR A 9 19.61 14.75 -15.72
CA THR A 9 18.38 15.15 -15.01
C THR A 9 18.45 16.68 -14.79
N PRO A 10 17.50 17.46 -15.33
CA PRO A 10 17.61 18.92 -15.28
C PRO A 10 17.51 19.43 -13.85
N VAL A 11 18.28 20.47 -13.51
CA VAL A 11 18.09 21.18 -12.25
C VAL A 11 16.71 21.87 -12.27
N ALA A 12 16.01 21.88 -11.14
CA ALA A 12 14.71 22.54 -11.03
C ALA A 12 14.80 24.07 -11.31
N GLU A 13 13.68 24.68 -11.68
CA GLU A 13 13.62 26.12 -11.94
C GLU A 13 13.89 26.94 -10.66
N PRO A 14 14.60 28.10 -10.76
CA PRO A 14 14.73 29.06 -9.66
C PRO A 14 13.39 29.33 -9.00
N CYS A 15 13.30 29.27 -7.68
CA CYS A 15 12.07 29.58 -6.95
C CYS A 15 12.30 29.88 -5.47
N LEU A 16 11.38 30.67 -4.90
CA LEU A 16 11.21 30.80 -3.46
C LEU A 16 10.14 29.79 -3.02
N MET A 17 10.43 28.98 -2.01
CA MET A 17 9.44 28.11 -1.38
C MET A 17 8.85 28.78 -0.14
N LEU A 18 7.53 28.99 -0.13
CA LEU A 18 6.78 29.49 1.01
C LEU A 18 6.09 28.32 1.73
N LEU A 19 6.53 28.01 2.95
CA LEU A 19 6.06 26.87 3.74
C LEU A 19 5.16 27.34 4.89
N PHE A 20 3.84 27.17 4.73
CA PHE A 20 2.89 27.36 5.82
C PHE A 20 2.91 26.13 6.74
N GLY A 21 2.95 26.34 8.06
CA GLY A 21 3.09 25.24 9.03
C GLY A 21 4.54 24.74 9.15
N ALA A 22 5.52 25.61 8.92
CA ALA A 22 6.95 25.25 8.92
C ALA A 22 7.46 24.62 10.22
N SER A 23 6.80 24.87 11.35
CA SER A 23 7.14 24.27 12.65
C SER A 23 6.47 22.92 12.93
N GLY A 24 5.60 22.45 12.02
CA GLY A 24 4.83 21.22 12.14
C GLY A 24 5.63 19.93 11.94
N ASP A 25 4.98 18.79 12.23
CA ASP A 25 5.61 17.46 12.18
C ASP A 25 5.94 17.00 10.75
N LEU A 26 5.08 17.32 9.78
CA LEU A 26 5.30 17.04 8.35
C LEU A 26 6.57 17.74 7.84
N SER A 27 6.73 19.02 8.17
CA SER A 27 7.86 19.85 7.76
C SER A 27 9.19 19.25 8.21
N LYS A 28 9.33 18.92 9.50
CA LYS A 28 10.60 18.42 10.04
C LYS A 28 10.90 16.96 9.68
N ARG A 29 9.88 16.10 9.52
CA ARG A 29 10.08 14.66 9.29
C ARG A 29 10.17 14.27 7.82
N LEU A 30 9.56 15.06 6.93
CA LEU A 30 9.42 14.68 5.51
C LEU A 30 9.93 15.79 4.58
N LEU A 31 9.47 17.04 4.73
CA LEU A 31 9.82 18.10 3.77
C LEU A 31 11.29 18.54 3.87
N THR A 32 11.79 18.81 5.08
CA THR A 32 13.19 19.20 5.28
C THR A 32 14.16 18.09 4.85
N PRO A 33 13.95 16.80 5.22
CA PRO A 33 14.73 15.69 4.65
C PRO A 33 14.65 15.58 3.13
N ALA A 34 13.47 15.80 2.54
CA ALA A 34 13.31 15.74 1.08
C ALA A 34 14.09 16.86 0.36
N LEU A 35 14.04 18.09 0.87
CA LEU A 35 14.82 19.23 0.35
C LEU A 35 16.32 19.02 0.51
N TYR A 36 16.75 18.42 1.62
CA TYR A 36 18.13 18.02 1.84
C TYR A 36 18.59 16.98 0.81
N ASN A 37 17.78 15.95 0.54
CA ASN A 37 18.06 14.96 -0.49
C ASN A 37 18.20 15.61 -1.87
N LEU A 38 17.26 16.47 -2.27
CA LEU A 38 17.33 17.20 -3.55
C LEU A 38 18.58 18.09 -3.65
N THR A 39 19.04 18.67 -2.53
CA THR A 39 20.28 19.45 -2.48
C THR A 39 21.50 18.58 -2.73
N CYS A 40 21.58 17.43 -2.04
CA CYS A 40 22.69 16.51 -2.19
C CYS A 40 22.73 15.87 -3.60
N ASP A 41 21.57 15.66 -4.23
CA ASP A 41 21.46 15.18 -5.61
C ASP A 41 21.70 16.27 -6.66
N GLY A 42 21.91 17.52 -6.24
CA GLY A 42 22.15 18.64 -7.16
C GLY A 42 20.93 19.03 -7.99
N LEU A 43 19.72 18.67 -7.55
CA LEU A 43 18.47 18.91 -8.25
C LEU A 43 17.79 20.23 -7.86
N LEU A 44 18.21 20.87 -6.76
CA LEU A 44 17.80 22.24 -6.43
C LEU A 44 18.67 23.28 -7.14
N PRO A 45 18.08 24.39 -7.62
CA PRO A 45 18.86 25.46 -8.22
C PRO A 45 19.62 26.27 -7.17
N GLU A 46 20.73 26.90 -7.58
CA GLU A 46 21.47 27.83 -6.73
C GLU A 46 20.61 29.04 -6.29
N GLN A 47 19.67 29.45 -7.14
CA GLN A 47 18.70 30.51 -6.93
C GLN A 47 17.43 29.99 -6.21
N PHE A 48 17.64 29.44 -5.03
CA PHE A 48 16.60 28.85 -4.19
C PHE A 48 16.64 29.42 -2.78
N ALA A 49 15.47 29.62 -2.17
CA ALA A 49 15.33 29.96 -0.76
C ALA A 49 14.00 29.43 -0.20
N ILE A 50 13.92 29.30 1.12
CA ILE A 50 12.70 28.87 1.82
C ILE A 50 12.33 29.93 2.86
N ILE A 51 11.06 30.29 2.91
CA ILE A 51 10.48 31.08 4.00
C ILE A 51 9.35 30.28 4.66
N GLY A 52 9.54 29.95 5.93
CA GLY A 52 8.54 29.32 6.77
C GLY A 52 7.63 30.36 7.44
N MET A 53 6.34 30.05 7.57
CA MET A 53 5.41 30.83 8.38
C MET A 53 4.61 29.91 9.31
N SER A 54 4.58 30.26 10.59
CA SER A 54 3.75 29.62 11.62
C SER A 54 3.54 30.58 12.79
N MET A 55 2.72 30.18 13.77
CA MET A 55 2.43 31.01 14.95
C MET A 55 3.57 31.03 15.97
N ASP A 56 4.51 30.07 15.92
CA ASP A 56 5.62 30.03 16.85
C ASP A 56 6.49 31.31 16.73
N PRO A 57 6.84 31.96 17.85
CA PRO A 57 7.62 33.21 17.84
C PRO A 57 9.11 32.93 17.64
N LEU A 58 9.47 32.41 16.46
CA LEU A 58 10.85 32.15 16.06
C LEU A 58 11.36 33.25 15.14
N ASP A 59 12.66 33.46 15.12
CA ASP A 59 13.39 34.22 14.11
C ASP A 59 14.15 33.28 13.15
N ASP A 60 14.84 33.85 12.15
CA ASP A 60 15.64 33.10 11.18
C ASP A 60 16.68 32.19 11.87
N ALA A 61 17.34 32.68 12.93
CA ALA A 61 18.40 31.93 13.63
C ALA A 61 17.83 30.75 14.40
N SER A 62 16.81 30.99 15.23
CA SER A 62 16.15 29.97 16.04
C SER A 62 15.48 28.91 15.16
N PHE A 63 14.92 29.32 14.02
CA PHE A 63 14.35 28.38 13.05
C PHE A 63 15.42 27.46 12.44
N ARG A 64 16.56 28.02 12.04
CA ARG A 64 17.70 27.24 11.50
C ARG A 64 18.26 26.27 12.53
N ASP A 65 18.39 26.67 13.79
CA ASP A 65 18.89 25.81 14.86
C ASP A 65 17.92 24.65 15.15
N ARG A 66 16.61 24.92 15.12
CA ARG A 66 15.59 23.88 15.24
C ARG A 66 15.67 22.88 14.08
N MET A 67 15.78 23.37 12.84
CA MET A 67 15.90 22.50 11.66
C MET A 67 17.21 21.68 11.68
N ASP A 68 18.32 22.22 12.20
CA ASP A 68 19.59 21.49 12.39
C ASP A 68 19.44 20.33 13.36
N ALA A 69 18.73 20.55 14.47
CA ALA A 69 18.47 19.50 15.45
C ALA A 69 17.54 18.40 14.89
N ASP A 70 16.57 18.78 14.08
CA ASP A 70 15.60 17.84 13.49
C ASP A 70 16.21 17.02 12.34
N ILE A 71 16.99 17.63 11.42
CA ILE A 71 17.56 16.90 10.28
C ILE A 71 18.53 15.79 10.73
N ARG A 72 19.24 15.98 11.85
CA ARG A 72 20.12 14.95 12.43
C ARG A 72 19.36 13.69 12.85
N LYS A 73 18.06 13.81 13.13
CA LYS A 73 17.19 12.69 13.55
C LYS A 73 16.44 12.06 12.39
N PHE A 74 16.07 12.85 11.38
CA PHE A 74 15.11 12.44 10.34
C PHE A 74 15.71 12.33 8.93
N ASN A 75 16.98 12.66 8.72
CA ASN A 75 17.61 12.42 7.42
C ASN A 75 17.58 10.93 7.04
N THR A 76 17.44 10.67 5.75
CA THR A 76 17.30 9.30 5.21
C THR A 76 18.58 8.80 4.53
N ARG A 77 19.63 9.62 4.46
CA ARG A 77 20.90 9.25 3.85
C ARG A 77 21.74 8.42 4.81
N LYS A 78 22.54 7.51 4.25
CA LYS A 78 23.52 6.73 5.03
C LYS A 78 24.61 7.62 5.59
N GLU A 79 25.05 8.59 4.80
CA GLU A 79 26.09 9.55 5.16
C GLU A 79 25.50 10.96 5.14
N PHE A 80 25.74 11.69 6.22
CA PHE A 80 25.30 13.07 6.36
C PHE A 80 26.37 14.01 5.77
N ASP A 81 26.08 14.55 4.59
CA ASP A 81 26.84 15.62 3.97
C ASP A 81 26.54 16.96 4.67
N LYS A 82 27.53 17.43 5.42
CA LYS A 82 27.45 18.69 6.18
C LYS A 82 27.50 19.92 5.27
N GLU A 83 28.29 19.90 4.21
CA GLU A 83 28.45 21.07 3.33
C GLU A 83 27.14 21.38 2.59
N LYS A 84 26.47 20.33 2.09
CA LYS A 84 25.14 20.44 1.47
C LYS A 84 24.09 20.91 2.46
N TRP A 85 24.14 20.43 3.70
CA TRP A 85 23.23 20.89 4.74
C TRP A 85 23.47 22.36 5.09
N ASP A 86 24.73 22.78 5.31
CA ASP A 86 25.06 24.16 5.67
C ASP A 86 24.64 25.14 4.56
N TRP A 87 24.77 24.74 3.28
CA TRP A 87 24.25 25.48 2.13
C TRP A 87 22.72 25.66 2.18
N LEU A 88 21.97 24.59 2.49
CA LEU A 88 20.51 24.63 2.57
C LEU A 88 20.06 25.43 3.80
N LYS A 89 20.71 25.22 4.95
CA LYS A 89 20.45 25.93 6.21
C LYS A 89 20.59 27.44 6.05
N GLY A 90 21.60 27.90 5.29
CA GLY A 90 21.79 29.32 4.97
C GLY A 90 20.66 29.96 4.16
N ARG A 91 19.79 29.15 3.54
CA ARG A 91 18.63 29.55 2.72
C ARG A 91 17.30 29.39 3.43
N LEU A 92 17.30 28.93 4.69
CA LEU A 92 16.11 28.84 5.52
C LEU A 92 15.83 30.20 6.18
N HIS A 93 14.63 30.70 5.99
CA HIS A 93 14.10 31.92 6.59
C HIS A 93 12.77 31.62 7.28
N TYR A 94 12.39 32.47 8.23
CA TYR A 94 11.16 32.31 8.99
C TYR A 94 10.51 33.66 9.29
N MET A 95 9.19 33.69 9.28
CA MET A 95 8.40 34.82 9.72
C MET A 95 7.24 34.32 10.60
N PRO A 96 7.17 34.72 11.88
CA PRO A 96 6.00 34.41 12.69
C PRO A 96 4.79 35.18 12.16
N GLY A 97 3.62 34.57 12.20
CA GLY A 97 2.39 35.28 11.85
C GLY A 97 1.12 34.45 12.02
N ASN A 98 -0.01 35.16 12.05
CA ASN A 98 -1.34 34.62 12.20
C ASN A 98 -2.04 34.56 10.84
N PHE A 99 -2.57 33.39 10.48
CA PHE A 99 -3.25 33.19 9.20
C PHE A 99 -4.56 34.01 9.06
N GLY A 100 -5.13 34.47 10.17
CA GLY A 100 -6.30 35.34 10.19
C GLY A 100 -6.00 36.82 9.95
N GLU A 101 -4.74 37.26 10.02
CA GLU A 101 -4.37 38.69 10.01
C GLU A 101 -3.88 39.14 8.63
N PRO A 102 -4.63 39.99 7.89
CA PRO A 102 -4.22 40.45 6.56
C PRO A 102 -2.90 41.24 6.54
N ALA A 103 -2.56 41.91 7.65
CA ALA A 103 -1.31 42.64 7.80
C ALA A 103 -0.09 41.72 7.72
N ASP A 104 -0.19 40.51 8.28
CA ASP A 104 0.90 39.54 8.27
C ASP A 104 1.19 39.04 6.85
N PHE A 105 0.17 38.87 6.00
CA PHE A 105 0.37 38.47 4.61
C PHE A 105 0.97 39.59 3.75
N LYS A 106 0.66 40.86 4.02
CA LYS A 106 1.33 42.00 3.37
C LYS A 106 2.81 42.07 3.75
N ALA A 107 3.12 41.89 5.03
CA ALA A 107 4.49 41.81 5.51
C ALA A 107 5.23 40.58 4.95
N LEU A 108 4.55 39.44 4.83
CA LEU A 108 5.08 38.23 4.20
C LEU A 108 5.41 38.45 2.72
N LEU A 109 4.55 39.14 1.97
CA LEU A 109 4.81 39.47 0.57
C LEU A 109 6.04 40.38 0.44
N ALA A 110 6.17 41.39 1.31
CA ALA A 110 7.36 42.25 1.34
C ALA A 110 8.62 41.43 1.62
N ARG A 111 8.58 40.54 2.63
CA ARG A 111 9.69 39.64 2.94
C ARG A 111 10.04 38.69 1.79
N CYS A 112 9.03 38.19 1.07
CA CYS A 112 9.23 37.36 -0.11
C CYS A 112 9.94 38.11 -1.24
N ARG A 113 9.66 39.41 -1.43
CA ARG A 113 10.35 40.25 -2.42
C ARG A 113 11.81 40.48 -2.05
N GLU A 114 12.10 40.77 -0.78
CA GLU A 114 13.48 40.90 -0.28
C GLU A 114 14.31 39.62 -0.55
N LEU A 115 13.72 38.45 -0.29
CA LEU A 115 14.40 37.17 -0.51
C LEU A 115 14.56 36.84 -2.00
N ASP A 116 13.58 37.18 -2.82
CA ASP A 116 13.65 37.03 -4.28
C ASP A 116 14.78 37.88 -4.88
N GLU A 117 14.93 39.13 -4.44
CA GLU A 117 16.06 39.99 -4.83
C GLU A 117 17.41 39.44 -4.35
N LYS A 118 17.47 38.95 -3.10
CA LYS A 118 18.70 38.42 -2.51
C LYS A 118 19.20 37.13 -3.17
N PHE A 119 18.29 36.21 -3.50
CA PHE A 119 18.64 34.88 -4.00
C PHE A 119 18.39 34.72 -5.51
N GLY A 120 17.80 35.71 -6.17
CA GLY A 120 17.54 35.71 -7.61
C GLY A 120 16.51 34.66 -8.03
N THR A 121 15.44 34.46 -7.25
CA THR A 121 14.46 33.38 -7.47
C THR A 121 13.49 33.65 -8.64
N LYS A 122 13.71 34.74 -9.38
CA LYS A 122 13.01 35.14 -10.61
C LYS A 122 11.51 35.35 -10.43
N GLY A 123 11.05 35.64 -9.21
CA GLY A 123 9.63 35.81 -8.91
C GLY A 123 8.82 34.52 -8.82
N ASN A 124 9.43 33.36 -9.06
CA ASN A 124 8.76 32.07 -8.99
C ASN A 124 8.51 31.69 -7.52
N LEU A 125 7.30 31.23 -7.24
CA LEU A 125 6.84 30.94 -5.88
C LEU A 125 6.18 29.57 -5.80
N LEU A 126 6.79 28.68 -5.01
CA LEU A 126 6.21 27.40 -4.63
C LEU A 126 5.61 27.52 -3.22
N VAL A 127 4.29 27.55 -3.13
CA VAL A 127 3.57 27.62 -1.86
C VAL A 127 3.23 26.21 -1.39
N TYR A 128 3.58 25.85 -0.16
CA TYR A 128 3.27 24.55 0.43
C TYR A 128 2.36 24.74 1.65
N PHE A 129 1.18 24.13 1.62
CA PHE A 129 0.23 24.11 2.72
C PHE A 129 0.45 22.89 3.63
N ALA A 130 1.45 22.94 4.51
CA ALA A 130 1.67 21.95 5.56
C ALA A 130 0.80 22.28 6.80
N ILE A 131 -0.47 22.56 6.56
CA ILE A 131 -1.47 23.04 7.53
C ILE A 131 -2.76 22.20 7.41
N SER A 132 -3.67 22.35 8.38
CA SER A 132 -4.98 21.70 8.33
C SER A 132 -5.78 22.12 7.08
N PRO A 133 -6.51 21.20 6.41
CA PRO A 133 -7.37 21.54 5.27
C PRO A 133 -8.40 22.62 5.56
N THR A 134 -8.85 22.74 6.81
CA THR A 134 -9.78 23.79 7.27
C THR A 134 -9.21 25.20 7.10
N LEU A 135 -7.89 25.33 6.98
CA LEU A 135 -7.19 26.61 6.80
C LEU A 135 -6.87 26.90 5.33
N PHE A 136 -7.05 25.95 4.41
CA PHE A 136 -6.68 26.12 3.00
C PHE A 136 -7.41 27.31 2.36
N ASN A 137 -8.71 27.47 2.62
CA ASN A 137 -9.48 28.58 2.08
C ASN A 137 -9.06 29.93 2.68
N LEU A 138 -8.83 29.97 4.00
CA LEU A 138 -8.37 31.17 4.69
C LEU A 138 -7.03 31.65 4.11
N VAL A 139 -6.02 30.77 4.10
CA VAL A 139 -4.67 31.10 3.60
C VAL A 139 -4.71 31.42 2.10
N SER A 140 -5.49 30.69 1.31
CA SER A 140 -5.67 30.99 -0.12
C SER A 140 -6.28 32.37 -0.36
N THR A 141 -7.27 32.75 0.45
CA THR A 141 -7.91 34.07 0.36
C THR A 141 -6.93 35.17 0.73
N GLN A 142 -6.18 34.99 1.82
CA GLN A 142 -5.20 35.98 2.26
C GLN A 142 -4.04 36.15 1.26
N LEU A 143 -3.56 35.06 0.64
CA LEU A 143 -2.56 35.13 -0.42
C LEU A 143 -3.07 35.91 -1.65
N ASP A 144 -4.31 35.68 -2.04
CA ASP A 144 -4.96 36.39 -3.15
C ASP A 144 -5.07 37.90 -2.83
N GLU A 145 -5.67 38.24 -1.68
CA GLU A 145 -5.91 39.62 -1.26
C GLU A 145 -4.64 40.41 -0.95
N ALA A 146 -3.57 39.74 -0.52
CA ALA A 146 -2.27 40.38 -0.30
C ALA A 146 -1.51 40.68 -1.61
N GLY A 147 -1.97 40.18 -2.77
CA GLY A 147 -1.37 40.47 -4.08
C GLY A 147 -0.29 39.49 -4.52
N PHE A 148 -0.24 38.26 -3.98
CA PHE A 148 0.75 37.26 -4.40
C PHE A 148 0.61 36.86 -5.87
N LYS A 149 -0.57 37.01 -6.47
CA LYS A 149 -0.82 36.78 -7.90
C LYS A 149 -0.12 37.77 -8.83
N GLU A 150 0.27 38.94 -8.32
CA GLU A 150 0.89 40.01 -9.11
C GLU A 150 2.40 39.82 -9.28
N ARG A 151 2.97 38.79 -8.66
CA ARG A 151 4.39 38.44 -8.84
C ARG A 151 4.68 38.04 -10.30
N PRO A 152 5.88 38.37 -10.83
CA PRO A 152 6.19 38.17 -12.25
C PRO A 152 6.41 36.71 -12.66
N GLY A 153 6.76 35.84 -11.72
CA GLY A 153 7.02 34.41 -11.96
C GLY A 153 5.78 33.54 -11.86
N TRP A 154 5.96 32.22 -12.01
CA TRP A 154 4.87 31.29 -11.75
C TRP A 154 4.57 31.17 -10.25
N LEU A 155 3.32 30.88 -9.93
CA LEU A 155 2.88 30.54 -8.57
C LEU A 155 2.19 29.17 -8.62
N ARG A 156 2.74 28.22 -7.87
CA ARG A 156 2.24 26.85 -7.73
C ARG A 156 1.98 26.56 -6.25
N ILE A 157 0.87 25.92 -5.94
CA ILE A 157 0.37 25.67 -4.59
C ILE A 157 0.25 24.17 -4.40
N ILE A 158 1.04 23.64 -3.49
CA ILE A 158 0.99 22.27 -3.04
C ILE A 158 0.03 22.17 -1.85
N VAL A 159 -0.91 21.24 -1.93
CA VAL A 159 -1.90 20.98 -0.87
C VAL A 159 -1.88 19.51 -0.46
N GLU A 160 -1.99 19.29 0.84
CA GLU A 160 -1.99 17.96 1.46
C GLU A 160 -3.38 17.36 1.61
N LYS A 161 -3.43 16.03 1.71
CA LYS A 161 -4.66 15.31 2.07
C LYS A 161 -5.06 15.61 3.53
N PRO A 162 -6.35 15.49 3.90
CA PRO A 162 -7.49 15.04 3.10
C PRO A 162 -8.11 16.10 2.17
N PHE A 163 -8.49 15.68 0.96
CA PHE A 163 -9.23 16.50 -0.02
C PHE A 163 -10.74 16.31 0.15
N GLY A 164 -11.28 16.86 1.23
CA GLY A 164 -12.63 16.57 1.70
C GLY A 164 -12.72 15.28 2.51
N THR A 165 -13.87 15.05 3.13
CA THR A 165 -14.20 13.85 3.91
C THR A 165 -15.37 13.05 3.32
N ASP A 166 -16.01 13.62 2.30
CA ASP A 166 -17.11 13.10 1.51
C ASP A 166 -17.15 13.87 0.18
N LEU A 167 -18.03 13.47 -0.74
CA LEU A 167 -18.16 14.12 -2.04
C LEU A 167 -18.53 15.61 -1.94
N ALA A 168 -19.39 15.98 -0.98
CA ALA A 168 -19.88 17.36 -0.86
C ALA A 168 -18.76 18.31 -0.39
N SER A 169 -18.04 17.92 0.67
CA SER A 169 -16.90 18.67 1.20
C SER A 169 -15.71 18.72 0.22
N ALA A 170 -15.49 17.67 -0.58
CA ALA A 170 -14.47 17.69 -1.62
C ALA A 170 -14.79 18.70 -2.73
N ARG A 171 -16.06 18.79 -3.14
CA ARG A 171 -16.54 19.79 -4.10
C ARG A 171 -16.45 21.20 -3.54
N ASP A 172 -16.87 21.41 -2.29
CA ASP A 172 -16.78 22.71 -1.62
C ASP A 172 -15.33 23.19 -1.53
N LEU A 173 -14.41 22.33 -1.07
CA LEU A 173 -12.97 22.65 -1.03
C LEU A 173 -12.42 22.98 -2.42
N SER A 174 -12.79 22.19 -3.44
CA SER A 174 -12.34 22.41 -4.82
C SER A 174 -12.87 23.73 -5.37
N GLN A 175 -14.14 24.05 -5.13
CA GLN A 175 -14.76 25.31 -5.53
C GLN A 175 -14.09 26.51 -4.85
N GLN A 176 -13.81 26.41 -3.56
CA GLN A 176 -13.12 27.47 -2.80
C GLN A 176 -11.72 27.75 -3.38
N LEU A 177 -10.92 26.72 -3.63
CA LEU A 177 -9.59 26.88 -4.22
C LEU A 177 -9.67 27.41 -5.67
N LEU A 178 -10.55 26.84 -6.49
CA LEU A 178 -10.68 27.18 -7.90
C LEU A 178 -11.33 28.54 -8.17
N SER A 179 -12.05 29.10 -7.19
CA SER A 179 -12.55 30.47 -7.26
C SER A 179 -11.42 31.51 -7.31
N ARG A 180 -10.22 31.13 -6.83
CA ARG A 180 -9.05 32.02 -6.74
C ARG A 180 -7.89 31.56 -7.62
N TRP A 181 -7.67 30.27 -7.72
CA TRP A 181 -6.50 29.69 -8.38
C TRP A 181 -6.91 28.88 -9.61
N ARG A 182 -6.07 28.87 -10.64
CA ARG A 182 -6.30 27.99 -11.80
C ARG A 182 -5.87 26.57 -11.44
N GLU A 183 -6.52 25.57 -12.01
CA GLU A 183 -6.20 24.16 -11.75
C GLU A 183 -4.72 23.82 -12.01
N LYS A 184 -4.11 24.41 -13.05
CA LYS A 184 -2.67 24.26 -13.34
C LYS A 184 -1.71 24.79 -12.26
N GLN A 185 -2.23 25.55 -11.30
CA GLN A 185 -1.47 26.08 -10.17
C GLN A 185 -1.64 25.22 -8.92
N ILE A 186 -2.54 24.24 -8.90
CA ILE A 186 -2.84 23.45 -7.71
C ILE A 186 -2.26 22.05 -7.86
N TYR A 187 -1.45 21.65 -6.88
CA TYR A 187 -0.68 20.41 -6.84
C TYR A 187 -1.15 19.60 -5.64
N ARG A 188 -2.15 18.75 -5.84
CA ARG A 188 -2.74 17.90 -4.78
C ARG A 188 -1.89 16.65 -4.57
N ILE A 189 -1.24 16.56 -3.42
CA ILE A 189 -0.33 15.46 -3.12
C ILE A 189 -1.08 14.16 -2.86
N ASP A 190 -0.59 13.11 -3.51
CA ASP A 190 -0.72 11.74 -3.07
C ASP A 190 0.68 11.12 -3.06
N HIS A 191 1.23 10.88 -1.87
CA HIS A 191 2.61 10.40 -1.73
C HIS A 191 2.85 9.00 -2.33
N TYR A 192 1.82 8.21 -2.64
CA TYR A 192 2.01 6.94 -3.37
C TYR A 192 2.44 7.20 -4.82
N LEU A 193 2.02 8.31 -5.42
CA LEU A 193 2.45 8.69 -6.77
C LEU A 193 3.95 9.02 -6.83
N GLY A 194 4.55 9.43 -5.71
CA GLY A 194 6.00 9.64 -5.60
C GLY A 194 6.83 8.36 -5.45
N LYS A 195 6.20 7.18 -5.38
CA LYS A 195 6.93 5.91 -5.24
C LYS A 195 7.34 5.37 -6.61
N GLU A 196 8.61 5.00 -6.74
CA GLU A 196 9.19 4.42 -7.97
C GLU A 196 8.38 3.24 -8.52
N THR A 197 8.01 2.30 -7.65
CA THR A 197 7.23 1.11 -8.04
C THR A 197 5.83 1.45 -8.55
N VAL A 198 5.22 2.55 -8.10
CA VAL A 198 3.92 3.02 -8.60
C VAL A 198 4.09 3.71 -9.95
N GLN A 199 5.13 4.52 -10.13
CA GLN A 199 5.44 5.16 -11.42
C GLN A 199 5.77 4.11 -12.49
N ASN A 200 6.47 3.04 -12.11
CA ASN A 200 6.79 1.95 -13.01
C ASN A 200 5.56 1.21 -13.55
N LEU A 201 4.37 1.33 -12.95
CA LEU A 201 3.15 0.75 -13.54
C LEU A 201 2.90 1.29 -14.96
N LEU A 202 3.17 2.57 -15.19
CA LEU A 202 3.05 3.20 -16.51
C LEU A 202 4.13 2.71 -17.47
N ALA A 203 5.40 2.78 -17.04
CA ALA A 203 6.53 2.35 -17.84
C ALA A 203 6.40 0.87 -18.23
N PHE A 204 6.04 0.02 -17.26
CA PHE A 204 5.85 -1.40 -17.47
C PHE A 204 4.78 -1.71 -18.51
N ARG A 205 3.63 -1.03 -18.45
CA ARG A 205 2.53 -1.27 -19.41
C ARG A 205 2.87 -0.81 -20.82
N PHE A 206 3.35 0.42 -20.97
CA PHE A 206 3.44 1.06 -22.29
C PHE A 206 4.81 0.95 -22.95
N ALA A 207 5.87 0.58 -22.24
CA ALA A 207 7.18 0.31 -22.84
C ALA A 207 7.35 -1.14 -23.32
N ASN A 208 6.50 -2.07 -22.85
CA ASN A 208 6.63 -3.49 -23.14
C ASN A 208 5.52 -3.97 -24.07
N GLY A 209 5.85 -4.08 -25.37
CA GLY A 209 4.90 -4.50 -26.40
C GLY A 209 4.29 -5.90 -26.22
N ILE A 210 4.88 -6.74 -25.35
CA ILE A 210 4.34 -8.06 -25.02
C ILE A 210 3.12 -8.00 -24.09
N PHE A 211 2.99 -6.97 -23.26
CA PHE A 211 1.96 -6.91 -22.22
C PHE A 211 0.70 -6.19 -22.67
N GLU A 212 0.80 -5.10 -23.44
CA GLU A 212 -0.37 -4.33 -23.87
C GLU A 212 -1.44 -5.16 -24.62
N PRO A 213 -1.08 -6.11 -25.53
CA PRO A 213 -2.06 -7.00 -26.16
C PRO A 213 -2.81 -7.90 -25.17
N LEU A 214 -2.17 -8.24 -24.04
CA LEU A 214 -2.74 -9.06 -22.98
C LEU A 214 -3.55 -8.23 -21.95
N TRP A 215 -3.56 -6.91 -22.07
CA TRP A 215 -4.07 -6.00 -21.05
C TRP A 215 -5.56 -5.65 -21.20
N ASN A 216 -6.40 -6.68 -21.31
CA ASN A 216 -7.85 -6.52 -21.53
C ASN A 216 -8.65 -7.76 -21.08
N LYS A 217 -9.98 -7.64 -21.11
CA LYS A 217 -10.95 -8.68 -20.71
C LYS A 217 -10.80 -10.05 -21.37
N ASN A 218 -10.18 -10.14 -22.55
CA ASN A 218 -9.99 -11.42 -23.24
C ASN A 218 -8.87 -12.26 -22.60
N HIS A 219 -7.96 -11.61 -21.86
CA HIS A 219 -6.78 -12.26 -21.29
C HIS A 219 -6.72 -12.14 -19.78
N ILE A 220 -7.25 -11.07 -19.19
CA ILE A 220 -7.32 -10.87 -17.74
C ILE A 220 -8.63 -11.45 -17.21
N ASP A 221 -8.54 -12.25 -16.15
CA ASP A 221 -9.70 -12.76 -15.42
C ASP A 221 -10.16 -11.75 -14.36
N HIS A 222 -9.24 -11.27 -13.52
CA HIS A 222 -9.50 -10.26 -12.49
C HIS A 222 -8.21 -9.57 -12.05
N ILE A 223 -8.37 -8.47 -11.31
CA ILE A 223 -7.26 -7.72 -10.71
C ILE A 223 -7.51 -7.57 -9.21
N GLN A 224 -6.46 -7.71 -8.41
CA GLN A 224 -6.50 -7.51 -6.96
C GLN A 224 -5.53 -6.39 -6.56
N PHE A 225 -5.98 -5.48 -5.70
CA PHE A 225 -5.14 -4.51 -5.01
C PHE A 225 -5.23 -4.76 -3.51
N SER A 226 -4.09 -5.02 -2.87
CA SER A 226 -4.00 -5.24 -1.43
C SER A 226 -3.09 -4.18 -0.81
N VAL A 227 -3.60 -3.46 0.19
CA VAL A 227 -2.79 -2.54 1.01
C VAL A 227 -2.97 -2.88 2.49
N LEU A 228 -2.05 -3.69 3.02
CA LEU A 228 -2.17 -4.31 4.33
C LEU A 228 -1.16 -3.71 5.29
N GLU A 229 -1.58 -3.44 6.53
CA GLU A 229 -0.74 -2.87 7.58
C GLU A 229 -0.80 -3.74 8.85
N THR A 230 0.37 -3.98 9.44
CA THR A 230 0.47 -4.69 10.73
C THR A 230 0.18 -3.79 11.93
N VAL A 231 0.27 -2.47 11.73
CA VAL A 231 0.03 -1.47 12.78
C VAL A 231 -1.46 -1.21 12.95
N GLY A 232 -1.89 -0.99 14.20
CA GLY A 232 -3.26 -0.59 14.54
C GLY A 232 -3.44 0.94 14.47
N ALA A 233 -4.33 1.48 15.30
CA ALA A 233 -4.53 2.93 15.41
C ALA A 233 -3.39 3.66 16.16
N GLU A 234 -2.55 2.95 16.93
CA GLU A 234 -1.31 3.42 17.58
C GLU A 234 -1.41 4.80 18.27
N GLY A 235 -2.43 4.99 19.09
CA GLY A 235 -2.63 6.25 19.84
C GLY A 235 -3.14 7.42 19.00
N ARG A 236 -3.41 7.22 17.70
CA ARG A 236 -4.07 8.19 16.80
C ARG A 236 -5.57 7.91 16.64
N GLY A 237 -6.16 7.21 17.60
CA GLY A 237 -7.56 6.79 17.58
C GLY A 237 -8.52 7.92 17.22
N GLY A 238 -8.42 9.07 17.90
CA GLY A 238 -9.34 10.19 17.68
C GLY A 238 -9.26 10.87 16.30
N TYR A 239 -8.10 10.79 15.62
CA TYR A 239 -7.98 11.22 14.23
C TYR A 239 -8.51 10.15 13.27
N TYR A 240 -8.09 8.89 13.49
CA TYR A 240 -8.46 7.78 12.61
C TYR A 240 -9.97 7.51 12.62
N ASP A 241 -10.64 7.70 13.76
CA ASP A 241 -12.09 7.53 13.96
C ASP A 241 -12.95 8.51 13.14
N LYS A 242 -12.34 9.50 12.48
CA LYS A 242 -13.01 10.40 11.54
C LYS A 242 -12.70 10.09 10.08
N SER A 243 -11.69 9.26 9.84
CA SER A 243 -11.20 8.93 8.49
C SER A 243 -11.69 7.54 8.07
N GLY A 244 -11.34 6.51 8.84
CA GLY A 244 -11.50 5.11 8.42
C GLY A 244 -10.58 4.75 7.25
N VAL A 245 -10.46 3.44 6.97
CA VAL A 245 -9.54 2.93 5.95
C VAL A 245 -9.95 3.33 4.53
N VAL A 246 -11.24 3.59 4.30
CA VAL A 246 -11.74 3.94 2.96
C VAL A 246 -11.23 5.32 2.57
N ARG A 247 -11.32 6.30 3.47
CA ARG A 247 -10.82 7.66 3.22
C ARG A 247 -9.30 7.74 3.31
N ASP A 248 -8.69 6.94 4.18
CA ASP A 248 -7.24 6.98 4.38
C ASP A 248 -6.46 6.34 3.22
N MET A 249 -6.99 5.24 2.65
CA MET A 249 -6.26 4.39 1.69
C MET A 249 -7.00 4.14 0.37
N ILE A 250 -8.30 3.80 0.40
CA ILE A 250 -9.00 3.34 -0.81
C ILE A 250 -9.27 4.51 -1.77
N GLN A 251 -9.91 5.57 -1.26
CA GLN A 251 -10.38 6.71 -2.05
C GLN A 251 -9.24 7.44 -2.79
N ASN A 252 -8.03 7.43 -2.23
CA ASN A 252 -6.86 8.11 -2.78
C ASN A 252 -5.87 7.11 -3.39
N HIS A 253 -5.00 6.49 -2.58
CA HIS A 253 -3.84 5.73 -2.98
C HIS A 253 -4.20 4.55 -3.88
N MET A 254 -5.23 3.78 -3.51
CA MET A 254 -5.63 2.62 -4.30
C MET A 254 -6.27 3.01 -5.63
N PHE A 255 -7.09 4.07 -5.66
CA PHE A 255 -7.66 4.57 -6.91
C PHE A 255 -6.60 5.18 -7.83
N GLN A 256 -5.55 5.79 -7.27
CA GLN A 256 -4.40 6.25 -8.05
C GLN A 256 -3.67 5.08 -8.71
N MET A 257 -3.33 4.03 -7.95
CA MET A 257 -2.69 2.82 -8.50
C MET A 257 -3.59 2.11 -9.53
N LEU A 258 -4.89 2.00 -9.24
CA LEU A 258 -5.90 1.48 -10.16
C LEU A 258 -5.89 2.27 -11.46
N SER A 259 -5.80 3.61 -11.38
CA SER A 259 -5.81 4.47 -12.55
C SER A 259 -4.62 4.24 -13.47
N TYR A 260 -3.41 4.14 -12.94
CA TYR A 260 -2.24 3.82 -13.75
C TYR A 260 -2.29 2.43 -14.36
N LEU A 261 -2.76 1.43 -13.60
CA LEU A 261 -2.82 0.06 -14.09
C LEU A 261 -3.90 -0.14 -15.16
N CYS A 262 -5.02 0.58 -15.08
CA CYS A 262 -6.20 0.27 -15.89
C CYS A 262 -6.56 1.33 -16.95
N MET A 263 -5.95 2.53 -16.93
CA MET A 263 -6.21 3.57 -17.94
C MET A 263 -5.83 3.13 -19.36
N GLU A 264 -6.42 3.76 -20.37
CA GLU A 264 -6.01 3.58 -21.77
C GLU A 264 -4.61 4.17 -22.00
N PRO A 265 -3.91 3.75 -23.08
CA PRO A 265 -2.67 4.40 -23.50
C PRO A 265 -2.91 5.90 -23.72
N PRO A 266 -2.16 6.79 -23.02
CA PRO A 266 -2.29 8.22 -23.23
C PRO A 266 -1.70 8.62 -24.59
N ALA A 267 -2.18 9.71 -25.17
CA ALA A 267 -1.69 10.19 -26.47
C ALA A 267 -0.21 10.65 -26.43
N SER A 268 0.31 10.98 -25.25
CA SER A 268 1.71 11.33 -25.01
C SER A 268 2.03 11.20 -23.51
N PHE A 269 3.28 11.47 -23.13
CA PHE A 269 3.70 11.55 -21.72
C PHE A 269 3.48 12.95 -21.10
N ASP A 270 2.73 13.84 -21.77
CA ASP A 270 2.33 15.11 -21.20
C ASP A 270 1.41 14.91 -19.97
N ALA A 271 1.56 15.79 -18.97
CA ALA A 271 0.83 15.70 -17.71
C ALA A 271 -0.69 15.71 -17.90
N ASP A 272 -1.23 16.50 -18.83
CA ASP A 272 -2.67 16.50 -19.09
C ASP A 272 -3.12 15.27 -19.87
N ALA A 273 -2.31 14.74 -20.79
CA ALA A 273 -2.63 13.50 -21.50
C ALA A 273 -2.79 12.33 -20.53
N ILE A 274 -1.86 12.18 -19.57
CA ILE A 274 -1.93 11.15 -18.53
C ILE A 274 -3.12 11.40 -17.59
N ARG A 275 -3.29 12.62 -17.08
CA ARG A 275 -4.38 12.95 -16.14
C ARG A 275 -5.76 12.79 -16.77
N ASN A 276 -5.90 13.05 -18.06
CA ASN A 276 -7.15 12.82 -18.81
C ASN A 276 -7.53 11.34 -18.82
N GLU A 277 -6.59 10.43 -19.11
CA GLU A 277 -6.89 8.99 -19.11
C GLU A 277 -7.15 8.45 -17.69
N LYS A 278 -6.47 8.97 -16.66
CA LYS A 278 -6.78 8.65 -15.26
C LYS A 278 -8.19 9.10 -14.88
N GLY A 279 -8.55 10.34 -15.19
CA GLY A 279 -9.87 10.90 -14.90
C GLY A 279 -10.98 10.13 -15.61
N LYS A 280 -10.81 9.86 -16.92
CA LYS A 280 -11.73 9.06 -17.74
C LYS A 280 -11.94 7.66 -17.18
N LEU A 281 -10.88 7.00 -16.69
CA LEU A 281 -11.00 5.69 -16.08
C LEU A 281 -11.83 5.71 -14.80
N VAL A 282 -11.51 6.61 -13.85
CA VAL A 282 -12.25 6.68 -12.57
C VAL A 282 -13.70 7.11 -12.80
N GLN A 283 -13.95 7.95 -13.81
CA GLN A 283 -15.32 8.27 -14.24
C GLN A 283 -16.08 7.06 -14.78
N ALA A 284 -15.39 6.06 -15.34
CA ALA A 284 -15.97 4.82 -15.82
C ALA A 284 -16.13 3.75 -14.72
N LEU A 285 -15.65 4.00 -13.48
CA LEU A 285 -15.97 3.11 -12.37
C LEU A 285 -17.46 3.17 -12.06
N ARG A 286 -18.09 2.00 -12.00
CA ARG A 286 -19.51 1.86 -11.68
C ARG A 286 -19.78 2.31 -10.24
N VAL A 287 -20.72 3.24 -10.09
CA VAL A 287 -21.24 3.63 -8.78
C VAL A 287 -22.25 2.56 -8.36
N ILE A 288 -21.98 1.90 -7.23
CA ILE A 288 -22.84 0.84 -6.68
C ILE A 288 -24.07 1.48 -6.03
N ARG A 289 -25.25 0.89 -6.24
CA ARG A 289 -26.49 1.36 -5.61
C ARG A 289 -26.52 0.94 -4.14
N ASP A 290 -27.15 1.73 -3.29
CA ASP A 290 -27.18 1.49 -1.84
C ASP A 290 -27.69 0.08 -1.47
N ASP A 291 -28.67 -0.44 -2.20
CA ASP A 291 -29.23 -1.80 -2.03
C ASP A 291 -28.28 -2.92 -2.45
N GLU A 292 -27.28 -2.62 -3.27
CA GLU A 292 -26.28 -3.58 -3.76
C GLU A 292 -24.99 -3.55 -2.92
N VAL A 293 -24.77 -2.55 -2.07
CA VAL A 293 -23.53 -2.41 -1.27
C VAL A 293 -23.13 -3.70 -0.53
N PRO A 294 -24.04 -4.46 0.13
CA PRO A 294 -23.68 -5.72 0.79
C PRO A 294 -23.09 -6.81 -0.12
N GLU A 295 -23.34 -6.74 -1.43
CA GLU A 295 -22.81 -7.69 -2.40
C GLU A 295 -21.42 -7.29 -2.94
N TYR A 296 -21.08 -6.00 -2.85
CA TYR A 296 -19.85 -5.44 -3.45
C TYR A 296 -18.87 -4.90 -2.41
N GLY A 297 -19.27 -4.77 -1.15
CA GLY A 297 -18.47 -4.12 -0.12
C GLY A 297 -18.55 -4.81 1.23
N VAL A 298 -17.40 -4.92 1.88
CA VAL A 298 -17.24 -5.42 3.24
C VAL A 298 -16.51 -4.35 4.05
N HIS A 299 -16.97 -4.09 5.27
CA HIS A 299 -16.30 -3.24 6.24
C HIS A 299 -16.20 -4.01 7.57
N ALA A 300 -15.11 -3.82 8.30
CA ALA A 300 -14.88 -4.48 9.57
C ALA A 300 -13.94 -3.69 10.49
N GLN A 301 -13.94 -4.07 11.77
CA GLN A 301 -13.07 -3.52 12.82
C GLN A 301 -12.18 -4.61 13.42
N TYR A 302 -10.91 -4.29 13.70
CA TYR A 302 -10.07 -5.23 14.44
C TYR A 302 -10.54 -5.36 15.88
N GLY A 303 -10.73 -6.59 16.33
CA GLY A 303 -10.99 -6.98 17.71
C GLY A 303 -9.69 -7.28 18.46
N PRO A 304 -9.79 -7.84 19.68
CA PRO A 304 -8.63 -8.31 20.43
C PRO A 304 -7.85 -9.37 19.64
N GLY A 305 -6.55 -9.45 19.86
CA GLY A 305 -5.70 -10.40 19.12
C GLY A 305 -4.24 -10.32 19.54
N ARG A 306 -3.32 -10.61 18.61
CA ARG A 306 -1.88 -10.51 18.82
C ARG A 306 -1.25 -9.58 17.80
N LYS A 307 -0.34 -8.72 18.26
CA LYS A 307 0.47 -7.89 17.38
C LYS A 307 1.58 -8.72 16.74
N ALA A 308 2.25 -8.14 15.74
CA ALA A 308 3.37 -8.78 15.04
C ALA A 308 4.54 -9.17 15.96
N ASP A 309 4.71 -8.50 17.10
CA ASP A 309 5.72 -8.80 18.14
C ASP A 309 5.25 -9.86 19.16
N GLY A 310 4.04 -10.41 19.00
CA GLY A 310 3.43 -11.41 19.88
C GLY A 310 2.71 -10.83 21.10
N SER A 311 2.79 -9.52 21.35
CA SER A 311 2.09 -8.86 22.46
C SER A 311 0.57 -8.80 22.23
N PRO A 312 -0.25 -8.71 23.30
CA PRO A 312 -1.70 -8.61 23.15
C PRO A 312 -2.10 -7.30 22.46
N ALA A 313 -3.03 -7.40 21.51
CA ALA A 313 -3.69 -6.26 20.89
C ALA A 313 -5.09 -6.06 21.51
N ILE A 314 -5.45 -4.80 21.74
CA ILE A 314 -6.80 -4.41 22.18
C ILE A 314 -7.72 -4.23 20.98
N ALA A 315 -9.03 -4.31 21.20
CA ALA A 315 -10.01 -4.01 20.17
C ALA A 315 -9.98 -2.52 19.79
N TYR A 316 -10.31 -2.19 18.54
CA TYR A 316 -10.31 -0.81 18.05
C TYR A 316 -11.19 0.13 18.89
N ARG A 317 -12.40 -0.29 19.26
CA ARG A 317 -13.33 0.49 20.12
C ARG A 317 -12.81 0.71 21.55
N SER A 318 -11.78 -0.02 21.96
CA SER A 318 -11.11 0.15 23.26
C SER A 318 -9.83 0.99 23.16
N GLU A 319 -9.44 1.44 21.97
CA GLU A 319 -8.28 2.32 21.78
C GLU A 319 -8.53 3.70 22.40
N PRO A 320 -7.49 4.37 22.90
CA PRO A 320 -7.62 5.72 23.42
C PRO A 320 -8.22 6.67 22.37
N GLN A 321 -9.18 7.49 22.80
CA GLN A 321 -9.84 8.52 21.98
C GLN A 321 -10.70 7.97 20.82
N VAL A 322 -11.05 6.68 20.80
CA VAL A 322 -12.03 6.11 19.87
C VAL A 322 -13.40 6.07 20.52
N ASN A 323 -14.46 6.36 19.75
CA ASN A 323 -15.83 6.21 20.24
C ASN A 323 -16.14 4.72 20.50
N PRO A 324 -16.63 4.32 21.71
CA PRO A 324 -17.02 2.94 21.99
C PRO A 324 -18.09 2.37 21.05
N ASN A 325 -18.90 3.24 20.43
CA ASN A 325 -19.92 2.89 19.44
C ASN A 325 -19.48 3.23 18.00
N SER A 326 -18.18 3.36 17.76
CA SER A 326 -17.64 3.69 16.44
C SER A 326 -18.04 2.66 15.38
N LEU A 327 -18.48 3.17 14.24
CA LEU A 327 -18.70 2.43 12.99
C LEU A 327 -17.52 2.59 12.01
N THR A 328 -16.45 3.26 12.43
CA THR A 328 -15.30 3.53 11.57
C THR A 328 -14.60 2.23 11.20
N GLU A 329 -14.49 1.98 9.91
CA GLU A 329 -13.88 0.78 9.39
C GLU A 329 -12.35 0.81 9.52
N THR A 330 -11.77 -0.23 10.13
CA THR A 330 -10.30 -0.45 10.15
C THR A 330 -9.87 -1.42 9.06
N PHE A 331 -10.83 -2.08 8.41
CA PHE A 331 -10.67 -2.92 7.24
C PHE A 331 -11.84 -2.68 6.28
N ALA A 332 -11.55 -2.64 4.98
CA ALA A 332 -12.56 -2.67 3.95
C ALA A 332 -12.09 -3.48 2.74
N ALA A 333 -13.02 -4.22 2.14
CA ALA A 333 -12.84 -4.86 0.85
C ALA A 333 -13.97 -4.44 -0.10
N MET A 334 -13.64 -4.18 -1.36
CA MET A 334 -14.58 -3.71 -2.38
C MET A 334 -14.37 -4.45 -3.70
N ARG A 335 -15.46 -4.84 -4.35
CA ARG A 335 -15.50 -5.31 -5.73
C ARG A 335 -15.97 -4.16 -6.62
N LEU A 336 -15.13 -3.74 -7.55
CA LEU A 336 -15.41 -2.66 -8.49
C LEU A 336 -15.51 -3.20 -9.92
N HIS A 337 -16.22 -2.45 -10.76
CA HIS A 337 -16.32 -2.67 -12.20
C HIS A 337 -15.97 -1.38 -12.94
N ILE A 338 -15.23 -1.52 -14.05
CA ILE A 338 -14.97 -0.41 -14.97
C ILE A 338 -15.85 -0.63 -16.20
N ASP A 339 -16.83 0.26 -16.39
CA ASP A 339 -17.80 0.20 -17.47
C ASP A 339 -17.22 0.78 -18.77
N ASN A 340 -16.26 0.05 -19.35
CA ASN A 340 -15.70 0.35 -20.66
C ASN A 340 -15.38 -0.94 -21.47
N TRP A 341 -15.03 -0.77 -22.74
CA TRP A 341 -14.79 -1.90 -23.65
C TRP A 341 -13.65 -2.84 -23.22
N ARG A 342 -12.59 -2.27 -22.64
CA ARG A 342 -11.38 -3.00 -22.23
C ARG A 342 -11.63 -3.90 -21.02
N TRP A 343 -12.42 -3.42 -20.06
CA TRP A 343 -12.58 -4.03 -18.74
C TRP A 343 -13.96 -4.63 -18.47
N GLU A 344 -14.88 -4.58 -19.45
CA GLU A 344 -16.20 -5.21 -19.33
C GLU A 344 -16.09 -6.66 -18.82
N GLY A 345 -16.77 -6.95 -17.71
CA GLY A 345 -16.82 -8.27 -17.07
C GLY A 345 -15.56 -8.67 -16.29
N VAL A 346 -14.54 -7.81 -16.19
CA VAL A 346 -13.36 -8.03 -15.35
C VAL A 346 -13.58 -7.35 -14.00
N PRO A 347 -13.77 -8.09 -12.90
CA PRO A 347 -13.88 -7.49 -11.58
C PRO A 347 -12.51 -7.04 -11.06
N ILE A 348 -12.53 -5.93 -10.32
CA ILE A 348 -11.37 -5.42 -9.61
C ILE A 348 -11.66 -5.48 -8.11
N TYR A 349 -10.84 -6.23 -7.38
CA TYR A 349 -10.97 -6.37 -5.94
C TYR A 349 -9.95 -5.48 -5.24
N LEU A 350 -10.43 -4.64 -4.33
CA LEU A 350 -9.61 -3.82 -3.46
C LEU A 350 -9.74 -4.35 -2.03
N ARG A 351 -8.64 -4.49 -1.30
CA ARG A 351 -8.68 -4.65 0.16
C ARG A 351 -7.64 -3.77 0.83
N SER A 352 -8.02 -3.16 1.94
CA SER A 352 -7.11 -2.42 2.81
C SER A 352 -7.48 -2.63 4.25
N GLY A 353 -6.50 -2.72 5.14
CA GLY A 353 -6.78 -2.84 6.57
C GLY A 353 -5.59 -2.69 7.49
N LYS A 354 -5.91 -2.41 8.76
CA LYS A 354 -4.97 -2.26 9.88
C LYS A 354 -4.97 -3.48 10.79
N ALA A 355 -3.91 -3.58 11.59
CA ALA A 355 -3.69 -4.69 12.53
C ALA A 355 -3.81 -6.08 11.85
N LEU A 356 -3.29 -6.20 10.63
CA LEU A 356 -3.29 -7.44 9.86
C LEU A 356 -2.01 -8.25 10.05
N TRP A 357 -2.03 -9.49 9.59
CA TRP A 357 -0.95 -10.47 9.74
C TRP A 357 0.38 -10.01 9.11
N LYS A 358 0.30 -9.45 7.89
CA LYS A 358 1.45 -9.01 7.07
C LYS A 358 1.26 -7.56 6.62
N ARG A 359 2.39 -6.84 6.55
CA ARG A 359 2.46 -5.53 5.88
C ARG A 359 2.82 -5.74 4.41
N GLY A 360 2.07 -5.12 3.51
CA GLY A 360 2.39 -5.21 2.08
C GLY A 360 1.45 -4.35 1.24
N THR A 361 1.99 -3.82 0.14
CA THR A 361 1.20 -3.22 -0.93
C THR A 361 1.50 -3.97 -2.21
N GLU A 362 0.50 -4.68 -2.72
CA GLU A 362 0.64 -5.63 -3.82
C GLU A 362 -0.52 -5.46 -4.80
N ILE A 363 -0.21 -5.55 -6.09
CA ILE A 363 -1.19 -5.56 -7.18
C ILE A 363 -1.02 -6.88 -7.94
N VAL A 364 -2.10 -7.64 -8.09
CA VAL A 364 -2.09 -8.94 -8.77
C VAL A 364 -2.99 -8.87 -9.98
N VAL A 365 -2.41 -9.03 -11.17
CA VAL A 365 -3.13 -9.23 -12.42
C VAL A 365 -3.18 -10.72 -12.68
N GLN A 366 -4.38 -11.31 -12.56
CA GLN A 366 -4.58 -12.74 -12.83
C GLN A 366 -5.10 -12.93 -14.26
N PHE A 367 -4.34 -13.67 -15.06
CA PHE A 367 -4.72 -14.01 -16.42
C PHE A 367 -5.72 -15.17 -16.44
N ARG A 368 -6.51 -15.26 -17.52
CA ARG A 368 -7.40 -16.39 -17.78
C ARG A 368 -6.59 -17.66 -17.97
N LYS A 369 -7.18 -18.78 -17.56
CA LYS A 369 -6.59 -20.10 -17.65
C LYS A 369 -6.45 -20.54 -19.10
N ALA A 370 -5.29 -21.09 -19.46
CA ALA A 370 -5.08 -21.67 -20.78
C ALA A 370 -5.99 -22.90 -21.01
N PRO A 371 -6.49 -23.13 -22.24
CA PRO A 371 -7.23 -24.34 -22.56
C PRO A 371 -6.42 -25.61 -22.26
N GLN A 372 -7.01 -26.57 -21.56
CA GLN A 372 -6.30 -27.79 -21.10
C GLN A 372 -6.10 -28.86 -22.19
N VAL A 373 -6.47 -28.58 -23.44
CA VAL A 373 -6.64 -29.58 -24.52
C VAL A 373 -5.39 -30.43 -24.75
N ILE A 374 -4.21 -29.82 -24.77
CA ILE A 374 -2.95 -30.52 -25.08
C ILE A 374 -2.41 -31.35 -23.91
N PHE A 375 -2.84 -31.06 -22.68
CA PHE A 375 -2.34 -31.72 -21.47
C PHE A 375 -3.35 -32.69 -20.85
N ARG A 376 -4.53 -32.86 -21.45
CA ARG A 376 -5.67 -33.61 -20.90
C ARG A 376 -5.34 -35.03 -20.45
N ASP A 377 -4.43 -35.69 -21.17
CA ASP A 377 -4.03 -37.08 -20.93
C ASP A 377 -2.75 -37.19 -20.06
N THR A 378 -2.31 -36.07 -19.47
CA THR A 378 -1.14 -36.00 -18.60
C THR A 378 -1.57 -35.80 -17.15
N PRO A 379 -0.77 -36.23 -16.15
CA PRO A 379 -0.99 -35.87 -14.74
C PRO A 379 -1.08 -34.35 -14.51
N SER A 380 -0.52 -33.56 -15.44
CA SER A 380 -0.50 -32.10 -15.39
C SER A 380 -1.81 -31.43 -15.79
N ALA A 381 -2.78 -32.15 -16.41
CA ALA A 381 -4.05 -31.56 -16.85
C ALA A 381 -4.73 -30.76 -15.73
N ARG A 382 -4.74 -31.34 -14.52
CA ARG A 382 -5.36 -30.76 -13.32
C ARG A 382 -4.48 -29.73 -12.60
N LEU A 383 -3.19 -29.68 -12.94
CA LEU A 383 -2.19 -28.79 -12.31
C LEU A 383 -1.99 -27.47 -13.07
N ILE A 384 -2.58 -27.33 -14.27
CA ILE A 384 -2.54 -26.06 -15.00
C ILE A 384 -3.32 -25.02 -14.21
N ASP A 385 -2.59 -24.01 -13.75
CA ASP A 385 -3.09 -22.86 -12.99
C ASP A 385 -3.05 -21.58 -13.84
N ASN A 386 -3.75 -20.55 -13.40
CA ASN A 386 -3.74 -19.23 -14.01
C ASN A 386 -2.34 -18.60 -13.92
N ASN A 387 -1.94 -17.88 -14.98
CA ASN A 387 -0.74 -17.05 -14.90
C ASN A 387 -1.03 -15.80 -14.07
N GLN A 388 -0.02 -15.30 -13.37
CA GLN A 388 -0.15 -14.13 -12.50
C GLN A 388 1.01 -13.18 -12.76
N LEU A 389 0.70 -11.90 -12.86
CA LEU A 389 1.69 -10.83 -12.81
C LEU A 389 1.47 -10.04 -11.53
N VAL A 390 2.48 -10.02 -10.67
CA VAL A 390 2.42 -9.44 -9.32
C VAL A 390 3.37 -8.26 -9.25
N PHE A 391 2.84 -7.08 -8.92
CA PHE A 391 3.62 -5.89 -8.63
C PHE A 391 3.71 -5.74 -7.11
N HIS A 392 4.90 -5.91 -6.56
CA HIS A 392 5.19 -5.64 -5.16
C HIS A 392 5.66 -4.19 -5.03
N ILE A 393 4.80 -3.35 -4.44
CA ILE A 393 5.02 -1.90 -4.34
C ILE A 393 5.87 -1.56 -3.11
N GLN A 394 5.61 -2.23 -1.97
CA GLN A 394 6.34 -2.12 -0.71
C GLN A 394 5.94 -3.27 0.24
N PRO A 395 6.76 -3.66 1.23
CA PRO A 395 8.13 -3.18 1.48
C PRO A 395 9.17 -3.77 0.52
N ASP A 396 8.89 -4.96 -0.01
CA ASP A 396 9.71 -5.65 -0.99
C ASP A 396 9.33 -5.14 -2.38
N GLN A 397 10.24 -4.45 -3.06
CA GLN A 397 9.97 -3.77 -4.33
C GLN A 397 10.37 -4.67 -5.49
N ALA A 398 9.38 -5.24 -6.17
CA ALA A 398 9.62 -6.24 -7.21
C ALA A 398 8.46 -6.35 -8.22
N VAL A 399 8.75 -6.95 -9.37
CA VAL A 399 7.74 -7.45 -10.31
C VAL A 399 7.97 -8.93 -10.54
N GLU A 400 6.92 -9.73 -10.38
CA GLU A 400 6.99 -11.18 -10.45
C GLU A 400 5.96 -11.72 -11.44
N PHE A 401 6.41 -12.50 -12.41
CA PHE A 401 5.57 -13.16 -13.40
C PHE A 401 5.57 -14.67 -13.17
N ARG A 402 4.42 -15.20 -12.74
CA ARG A 402 4.22 -16.62 -12.42
C ARG A 402 3.61 -17.36 -13.61
N VAL A 403 4.35 -18.34 -14.11
CA VAL A 403 3.97 -19.15 -15.27
C VAL A 403 4.15 -20.64 -15.00
N GLN A 404 3.69 -21.47 -15.94
CA GLN A 404 3.88 -22.92 -15.88
C GLN A 404 5.10 -23.32 -16.71
N ALA A 405 5.96 -24.18 -16.16
CA ALA A 405 7.10 -24.76 -16.87
C ALA A 405 7.19 -26.27 -16.63
N LYS A 406 7.83 -26.98 -17.57
CA LYS A 406 8.11 -28.41 -17.40
C LYS A 406 9.15 -28.59 -16.29
N LYS A 407 8.82 -29.42 -15.30
CA LYS A 407 9.78 -29.89 -14.29
C LYS A 407 10.92 -30.64 -14.99
N PRO A 408 12.20 -30.33 -14.70
CA PRO A 408 13.33 -31.09 -15.21
C PRO A 408 13.20 -32.58 -14.86
N GLY A 409 13.40 -33.45 -15.85
CA GLY A 409 13.23 -34.90 -15.70
C GLY A 409 12.58 -35.57 -16.92
N PRO A 410 12.41 -36.91 -16.88
CA PRO A 410 11.88 -37.68 -18.01
C PRO A 410 10.36 -37.53 -18.18
N ASN A 411 9.63 -37.22 -17.10
CA ASN A 411 8.16 -37.13 -17.12
C ASN A 411 7.67 -35.72 -17.51
N LEU A 412 6.53 -35.65 -18.22
CA LEU A 412 5.84 -34.39 -18.52
C LEU A 412 4.98 -33.95 -17.34
N VAL A 413 5.63 -33.36 -16.34
CA VAL A 413 5.00 -32.75 -15.18
C VAL A 413 5.21 -31.24 -15.24
N LEU A 414 4.13 -30.48 -15.26
CA LEU A 414 4.19 -29.01 -15.16
C LEU A 414 4.30 -28.60 -13.70
N GLN A 415 5.02 -27.51 -13.47
CA GLN A 415 5.11 -26.83 -12.18
C GLN A 415 5.06 -25.32 -12.41
N LYS A 416 4.54 -24.59 -11.41
CA LYS A 416 4.59 -23.14 -11.39
C LYS A 416 6.04 -22.70 -11.16
N VAL A 417 6.47 -21.70 -11.91
CA VAL A 417 7.79 -21.05 -11.77
C VAL A 417 7.60 -19.54 -11.78
N ASP A 418 8.43 -18.86 -11.00
CA ASP A 418 8.36 -17.42 -10.82
C ASP A 418 9.55 -16.77 -11.54
N MET A 419 9.25 -15.86 -12.48
CA MET A 419 10.24 -14.98 -13.09
C MET A 419 10.17 -13.65 -12.35
N ARG A 420 11.22 -13.33 -11.58
CA ARG A 420 11.20 -12.21 -10.65
C ARG A 420 12.28 -11.18 -10.98
N PHE A 421 11.90 -9.92 -10.82
CA PHE A 421 12.75 -8.76 -10.94
C PHE A 421 12.69 -7.95 -9.63
N ASP A 422 13.83 -7.73 -8.99
CA ASP A 422 13.96 -6.97 -7.74
C ASP A 422 14.65 -5.61 -7.97
N TYR A 423 14.05 -4.54 -7.43
CA TYR A 423 14.56 -3.18 -7.63
C TYR A 423 15.93 -2.96 -6.98
N SER A 424 16.13 -3.49 -5.78
CA SER A 424 17.37 -3.32 -5.03
C SER A 424 18.58 -4.02 -5.66
N GLU A 425 18.34 -5.03 -6.51
CA GLU A 425 19.41 -5.74 -7.22
C GLU A 425 19.70 -5.09 -8.59
N SER A 426 18.68 -4.47 -9.18
CA SER A 426 18.75 -3.97 -10.56
C SER A 426 19.08 -2.48 -10.65
N PHE A 427 18.88 -1.71 -9.58
CA PHE A 427 19.11 -0.27 -9.55
C PHE A 427 19.84 0.18 -8.28
N GLU A 428 20.82 1.08 -8.47
CA GLU A 428 21.40 1.85 -7.37
C GLU A 428 20.50 3.05 -7.05
N ALA A 429 19.43 2.83 -6.28
CA ALA A 429 18.52 3.91 -5.86
C ALA A 429 18.62 4.18 -4.36
N ALA A 430 18.85 5.44 -3.99
CA ALA A 430 18.69 5.90 -2.61
C ALA A 430 17.20 5.90 -2.24
N ARG A 431 16.87 5.42 -1.04
CA ARG A 431 15.48 5.39 -0.55
C ARG A 431 14.95 6.82 -0.41
N ALA A 432 14.07 7.22 -1.33
CA ALA A 432 13.35 8.49 -1.27
C ALA A 432 12.09 8.34 -0.39
N THR A 433 11.73 9.40 0.33
CA THR A 433 10.45 9.47 1.06
C THR A 433 9.25 9.61 0.10
N GLY A 434 9.52 9.87 -1.18
CA GLY A 434 8.55 10.15 -2.24
C GLY A 434 8.25 11.65 -2.37
N TYR A 435 8.48 12.42 -1.31
CA TYR A 435 8.30 13.87 -1.31
C TYR A 435 9.35 14.59 -2.15
N GLU A 436 10.55 14.04 -2.28
CA GLU A 436 11.62 14.59 -3.13
C GLU A 436 11.13 14.73 -4.57
N VAL A 437 10.60 13.63 -5.11
CA VAL A 437 10.10 13.57 -6.49
C VAL A 437 8.93 14.52 -6.68
N LEU A 438 8.01 14.60 -5.71
CA LEU A 438 6.86 15.48 -5.78
C LEU A 438 7.27 16.96 -5.73
N LEU A 439 8.11 17.36 -4.77
CA LEU A 439 8.61 18.73 -4.68
C LEU A 439 9.34 19.14 -5.96
N TYR A 440 10.23 18.28 -6.45
CA TYR A 440 10.96 18.49 -7.69
C TYR A 440 10.02 18.63 -8.90
N SER A 441 9.05 17.73 -9.06
CA SER A 441 8.05 17.79 -10.14
C SER A 441 7.24 19.10 -10.09
N ALA A 442 6.84 19.54 -8.90
CA ALA A 442 6.13 20.81 -8.73
C ALA A 442 7.01 22.02 -9.07
N MET A 443 8.33 21.97 -8.82
CA MET A 443 9.27 23.02 -9.24
C MET A 443 9.52 23.02 -10.75
N LEU A 444 9.40 21.88 -11.43
CA LEU A 444 9.41 21.79 -12.90
C LEU A 444 8.07 22.16 -13.55
N GLY A 445 6.98 22.19 -12.77
CA GLY A 445 5.63 22.41 -13.27
C GLY A 445 5.01 21.18 -13.92
N ASP A 446 5.60 20.01 -13.66
CA ASP A 446 5.04 18.73 -14.06
C ASP A 446 3.98 18.29 -13.05
N ALA A 447 2.73 18.27 -13.52
CA ALA A 447 1.58 17.89 -12.72
C ALA A 447 1.20 16.41 -12.85
N THR A 448 1.99 15.57 -13.53
CA THR A 448 1.73 14.15 -13.78
C THR A 448 1.46 13.37 -12.49
N LEU A 449 2.24 13.67 -11.45
CA LEU A 449 2.19 12.99 -10.15
C LEU A 449 1.20 13.63 -9.15
N PHE A 450 0.28 14.47 -9.63
CA PHE A 450 -0.65 15.21 -8.78
C PHE A 450 -2.11 14.97 -9.17
N SER A 451 -2.98 14.96 -8.16
CA SER A 451 -4.40 14.72 -8.37
C SER A 451 -5.09 15.97 -8.92
N ARG A 452 -5.85 15.81 -10.02
CA ARG A 452 -6.71 16.85 -10.58
C ARG A 452 -8.11 16.78 -9.96
N THR A 453 -8.82 17.91 -9.88
CA THR A 453 -10.15 18.00 -9.25
C THR A 453 -11.13 16.95 -9.75
N ASP A 454 -11.20 16.75 -11.06
CA ASP A 454 -12.12 15.79 -11.69
C ASP A 454 -11.87 14.34 -11.26
N PHE A 455 -10.59 13.97 -11.09
CA PHE A 455 -10.23 12.68 -10.52
C PHE A 455 -10.68 12.54 -9.06
N VAL A 456 -10.41 13.55 -8.22
CA VAL A 456 -10.73 13.53 -6.79
C VAL A 456 -12.25 13.42 -6.57
N GLU A 457 -13.03 14.21 -7.30
CA GLU A 457 -14.49 14.15 -7.22
C GLU A 457 -15.05 12.81 -7.72
N ALA A 458 -14.52 12.28 -8.83
CA ALA A 458 -14.94 10.98 -9.35
C ALA A 458 -14.62 9.85 -8.37
N ALA A 459 -13.46 9.91 -7.70
CA ALA A 459 -13.07 8.96 -6.67
C ALA A 459 -14.05 8.99 -5.48
N TRP A 460 -14.42 10.19 -4.99
CA TRP A 460 -15.42 10.34 -3.95
C TRP A 460 -16.79 9.79 -4.35
N ARG A 461 -17.23 10.08 -5.59
CA ARG A 461 -18.50 9.60 -6.13
C ARG A 461 -18.62 8.07 -6.07
N VAL A 462 -17.53 7.34 -6.29
CA VAL A 462 -17.53 5.86 -6.28
C VAL A 462 -17.62 5.30 -4.87
N VAL A 463 -16.93 5.89 -3.89
CA VAL A 463 -16.90 5.38 -2.51
C VAL A 463 -18.08 5.87 -1.65
N GLN A 464 -18.75 6.96 -2.04
CA GLN A 464 -19.80 7.59 -1.25
C GLN A 464 -20.95 6.62 -0.86
N PRO A 465 -21.51 5.79 -1.77
CA PRO A 465 -22.58 4.85 -1.40
C PRO A 465 -22.17 3.86 -0.31
N PHE A 466 -20.93 3.36 -0.35
CA PHE A 466 -20.40 2.47 0.68
C PHE A 466 -20.32 3.17 2.03
N LEU A 467 -19.81 4.40 2.06
CA LEU A 467 -19.69 5.19 3.28
C LEU A 467 -21.05 5.50 3.91
N ASP A 468 -22.04 5.86 3.10
CA ASP A 468 -23.39 6.20 3.56
C ASP A 468 -24.12 4.96 4.10
N PHE A 469 -24.03 3.83 3.38
CA PHE A 469 -24.63 2.56 3.79
C PHE A 469 -24.03 2.04 5.10
N TRP A 470 -22.71 2.02 5.23
CA TRP A 470 -22.04 1.54 6.45
C TRP A 470 -22.29 2.44 7.65
N LYS A 471 -22.37 3.76 7.45
CA LYS A 471 -22.72 4.70 8.52
C LYS A 471 -24.16 4.51 9.03
N ALA A 472 -25.06 4.00 8.20
CA ALA A 472 -26.45 3.70 8.58
C ALA A 472 -26.62 2.34 9.29
N SER A 473 -25.55 1.52 9.37
CA SER A 473 -25.59 0.19 9.98
C SER A 473 -25.58 0.25 11.52
N ALA A 474 -26.15 -0.78 12.17
CA ALA A 474 -26.16 -0.86 13.63
C ALA A 474 -24.76 -1.24 14.17
N PRO A 475 -24.26 -0.62 15.26
CA PRO A 475 -22.93 -0.94 15.81
C PRO A 475 -22.71 -2.40 16.18
N GLU A 476 -23.76 -3.15 16.52
CA GLU A 476 -23.74 -4.57 16.84
C GLU A 476 -23.58 -5.47 15.61
N SER A 477 -23.94 -4.95 14.43
CA SER A 477 -23.82 -5.67 13.16
C SER A 477 -22.44 -5.54 12.50
N MET A 478 -21.54 -4.73 13.09
CA MET A 478 -20.20 -4.48 12.56
C MET A 478 -19.35 -5.75 12.62
N PRO A 479 -18.93 -6.32 11.47
CA PRO A 479 -18.02 -7.46 11.46
C PRO A 479 -16.71 -7.14 12.16
N THR A 480 -16.16 -8.12 12.86
CA THR A 480 -14.86 -7.99 13.53
C THR A 480 -13.90 -9.08 13.10
N TYR A 481 -12.61 -8.78 13.14
CA TYR A 481 -11.55 -9.76 12.89
C TYR A 481 -10.49 -9.66 14.00
N PRO A 482 -9.92 -10.77 14.48
CA PRO A 482 -8.88 -10.68 15.50
C PRO A 482 -7.66 -9.92 14.97
N ALA A 483 -7.10 -9.02 15.78
CA ALA A 483 -5.87 -8.34 15.40
C ALA A 483 -4.72 -9.36 15.18
N GLY A 484 -3.95 -9.14 14.11
CA GLY A 484 -2.89 -10.02 13.66
C GLY A 484 -3.32 -11.06 12.64
N THR A 485 -4.60 -11.14 12.26
CA THR A 485 -5.13 -12.06 11.24
C THR A 485 -5.15 -11.42 9.85
N TRP A 486 -5.60 -12.12 8.82
CA TRP A 486 -5.69 -11.56 7.46
C TRP A 486 -6.92 -10.66 7.21
N GLY A 487 -7.83 -10.56 8.17
CA GLY A 487 -9.03 -9.74 8.07
C GLY A 487 -10.32 -10.55 8.29
N PRO A 488 -11.48 -9.94 8.07
CA PRO A 488 -12.78 -10.59 8.28
C PRO A 488 -13.04 -11.67 7.23
N SER A 489 -13.78 -12.71 7.62
CA SER A 489 -14.17 -13.81 6.73
C SER A 489 -14.93 -13.34 5.48
N GLU A 490 -15.76 -12.33 5.66
CA GLU A 490 -16.66 -11.75 4.67
C GLU A 490 -15.90 -11.18 3.48
N ALA A 491 -14.65 -10.72 3.69
CA ALA A 491 -13.79 -10.22 2.62
C ALA A 491 -13.37 -11.33 1.65
N TYR A 492 -13.33 -12.58 2.10
CA TYR A 492 -13.03 -13.74 1.27
C TYR A 492 -14.25 -14.24 0.53
N ASP A 493 -15.38 -14.29 1.23
CA ASP A 493 -16.69 -14.64 0.66
C ASP A 493 -17.01 -13.76 -0.55
N LEU A 494 -16.56 -12.49 -0.53
CA LEU A 494 -16.67 -11.55 -1.65
C LEU A 494 -16.06 -12.07 -2.97
N LEU A 495 -14.92 -12.79 -2.91
CA LEU A 495 -14.26 -13.35 -4.10
C LEU A 495 -14.75 -14.77 -4.40
N GLU A 496 -15.05 -15.55 -3.35
CA GLU A 496 -15.51 -16.94 -3.49
C GLU A 496 -16.86 -17.03 -4.21
N LYS A 497 -17.74 -16.03 -4.05
CA LYS A 497 -18.98 -15.89 -4.82
C LYS A 497 -18.75 -15.95 -6.33
N ASP A 498 -17.59 -15.50 -6.79
CA ASP A 498 -17.19 -15.52 -8.19
C ASP A 498 -16.23 -16.68 -8.54
N GLY A 499 -16.03 -17.64 -7.63
CA GLY A 499 -15.09 -18.75 -7.79
C GLY A 499 -13.62 -18.34 -7.73
N ARG A 500 -13.32 -17.19 -7.09
CA ARG A 500 -11.98 -16.59 -6.99
C ARG A 500 -11.48 -16.58 -5.55
N ARG A 501 -10.19 -16.31 -5.37
CA ARG A 501 -9.55 -16.20 -4.05
C ARG A 501 -8.53 -15.08 -4.03
N TRP A 502 -8.33 -14.50 -2.84
CA TRP A 502 -7.26 -13.55 -2.64
C TRP A 502 -5.91 -14.21 -2.88
N HIS A 503 -4.99 -13.45 -3.48
CA HIS A 503 -3.60 -13.83 -3.55
C HIS A 503 -2.98 -13.63 -2.17
N GLU A 504 -2.65 -14.73 -1.52
CA GLU A 504 -1.97 -14.73 -0.23
C GLU A 504 -0.64 -15.43 -0.38
N VAL A 505 0.44 -14.64 -0.32
CA VAL A 505 1.79 -15.17 -0.28
C VAL A 505 2.23 -15.27 1.16
N VAL A 506 2.26 -16.49 1.67
CA VAL A 506 3.05 -16.82 2.85
C VAL A 506 4.51 -16.67 2.46
N ASN A 507 5.14 -15.57 2.88
CA ASN A 507 6.55 -15.32 2.59
C ASN A 507 7.45 -15.89 3.70
N ARG A 508 8.78 -15.79 3.51
CA ARG A 508 9.79 -16.25 4.48
C ARG A 508 9.57 -15.69 5.90
N GLU A 509 9.16 -14.43 6.02
CA GLU A 509 8.95 -13.75 7.30
C GLU A 509 7.73 -14.31 8.03
N VAL A 510 6.70 -14.67 7.28
CA VAL A 510 5.51 -15.34 7.81
C VAL A 510 5.87 -16.74 8.29
N LEU A 511 6.64 -17.50 7.51
CA LEU A 511 7.05 -18.85 7.91
C LEU A 511 7.96 -18.82 9.13
N ALA A 512 8.84 -17.83 9.26
CA ALA A 512 9.68 -17.65 10.45
C ALA A 512 8.88 -17.47 11.75
N ARG A 513 7.62 -17.01 11.68
CA ARG A 513 6.74 -16.82 12.84
C ARG A 513 5.99 -18.08 13.24
N VAL A 514 5.96 -19.09 12.37
CA VAL A 514 5.38 -20.38 12.75
C VAL A 514 6.28 -21.00 13.82
N PRO A 515 5.74 -21.39 15.00
CA PRO A 515 6.57 -21.85 16.13
C PRO A 515 7.56 -22.96 15.76
N ASP A 516 7.16 -23.85 14.85
CA ASP A 516 7.97 -24.98 14.42
C ASP A 516 9.11 -24.59 13.45
N LEU A 517 9.01 -23.42 12.80
CA LEU A 517 9.97 -22.90 11.83
C LEU A 517 10.77 -21.68 12.35
N ALA A 518 10.51 -21.26 13.59
CA ALA A 518 11.20 -20.16 14.23
C ALA A 518 12.72 -20.43 14.33
N GLY A 519 13.52 -19.51 13.78
CA GLY A 519 14.98 -19.61 13.73
C GLY A 519 15.55 -20.42 12.55
N ALA A 520 14.71 -20.90 11.62
CA ALA A 520 15.19 -21.59 10.44
C ALA A 520 15.92 -20.65 9.45
N PRO A 521 16.90 -21.13 8.66
CA PRO A 521 17.63 -20.31 7.69
C PRO A 521 16.72 -19.67 6.64
N GLU A 522 17.03 -18.44 6.21
CA GLU A 522 16.18 -17.68 5.27
C GLU A 522 15.99 -18.38 3.92
N THR A 523 17.05 -19.01 3.40
CA THR A 523 17.01 -19.77 2.15
C THR A 523 16.09 -20.99 2.26
N PHE A 524 16.05 -21.65 3.41
CA PHE A 524 15.10 -22.74 3.69
C PHE A 524 13.66 -22.23 3.71
N LEU A 525 13.39 -21.14 4.42
CA LEU A 525 12.05 -20.56 4.53
C LEU A 525 11.54 -20.05 3.18
N HIS A 526 12.42 -19.46 2.36
CA HIS A 526 12.10 -19.08 1.00
C HIS A 526 11.73 -20.30 0.15
N ASN A 527 12.58 -21.34 0.13
CA ASN A 527 12.28 -22.58 -0.60
C ASN A 527 10.99 -23.22 -0.12
N LEU A 528 10.72 -23.19 1.19
CA LEU A 528 9.50 -23.71 1.77
C LEU A 528 8.27 -22.95 1.28
N SER A 529 8.32 -21.61 1.25
CA SER A 529 7.21 -20.77 0.76
C SER A 529 6.80 -21.09 -0.68
N LEU A 530 7.76 -21.44 -1.53
CA LEU A 530 7.52 -21.84 -2.92
C LEU A 530 6.87 -23.23 -3.06
N MET A 531 6.87 -24.03 -1.99
CA MET A 531 6.37 -25.41 -1.99
C MET A 531 5.03 -25.59 -1.28
N LEU A 532 4.49 -24.53 -0.67
CA LEU A 532 3.22 -24.57 0.03
C LEU A 532 2.06 -24.54 -0.95
N GLU A 533 1.16 -25.51 -0.84
CA GLU A 533 -0.04 -25.59 -1.65
C GLU A 533 -1.23 -25.03 -0.84
N PRO A 534 -1.93 -23.99 -1.32
CA PRO A 534 -3.11 -23.49 -0.63
C PRO A 534 -4.24 -24.54 -0.70
N ASN A 535 -4.96 -24.71 0.41
CA ASN A 535 -6.09 -25.62 0.54
C ASN A 535 -7.15 -25.00 1.42
N ALA A 536 -8.37 -24.84 0.91
CA ALA A 536 -9.48 -24.39 1.74
C ALA A 536 -10.35 -25.57 2.15
N VAL A 537 -10.82 -25.55 3.39
CA VAL A 537 -11.68 -26.58 3.97
C VAL A 537 -12.90 -25.92 4.63
N ALA A 538 -14.07 -26.50 4.44
CA ALA A 538 -15.33 -25.96 4.94
C ALA A 538 -15.60 -26.43 6.39
N PRO A 539 -16.45 -25.74 7.17
CA PRO A 539 -16.87 -26.19 8.48
C PRO A 539 -17.41 -27.63 8.42
N GLY A 540 -16.89 -28.49 9.31
CA GLY A 540 -17.25 -29.89 9.37
C GLY A 540 -16.34 -30.82 8.55
N ASP A 541 -15.53 -30.29 7.62
CA ASP A 541 -14.59 -31.10 6.85
C ASP A 541 -13.51 -31.70 7.75
N ILE A 542 -13.26 -32.99 7.56
CA ILE A 542 -12.18 -33.69 8.24
C ILE A 542 -10.89 -33.51 7.43
N VAL A 543 -9.94 -32.76 7.97
CA VAL A 543 -8.67 -32.45 7.29
C VAL A 543 -7.67 -33.60 7.43
N ILE A 544 -7.57 -34.19 8.63
CA ILE A 544 -6.81 -35.42 8.86
C ILE A 544 -7.62 -36.39 9.72
N ARG A 545 -7.55 -37.69 9.44
CA ARG A 545 -8.17 -38.74 10.26
C ARG A 545 -7.12 -39.50 11.02
N LYS A 546 -7.37 -39.77 12.30
CA LYS A 546 -6.54 -40.66 13.12
C LYS A 546 -6.40 -42.02 12.44
N GLY A 547 -5.18 -42.55 12.38
CA GLY A 547 -4.87 -43.84 11.77
C GLY A 547 -4.47 -43.78 10.30
N ASP A 548 -4.76 -42.70 9.58
CA ASP A 548 -4.30 -42.54 8.20
C ASP A 548 -2.79 -42.34 8.15
N MET A 549 -2.13 -42.75 7.07
CA MET A 549 -0.72 -42.42 6.87
C MET A 549 -0.58 -40.95 6.48
N GLY A 550 0.15 -40.17 7.28
CA GLY A 550 0.31 -38.74 7.05
C GLY A 550 1.45 -38.39 6.11
N THR A 551 1.19 -38.06 4.85
CA THR A 551 2.21 -37.61 3.88
C THR A 551 2.34 -36.10 3.77
N GLU A 552 1.64 -35.36 4.62
CA GLU A 552 1.47 -33.91 4.49
C GLU A 552 1.25 -33.26 5.87
N MET A 553 1.65 -32.01 6.02
CA MET A 553 1.35 -31.20 7.20
C MET A 553 0.66 -29.91 6.77
N TYR A 554 -0.08 -29.30 7.68
CA TYR A 554 -0.97 -28.19 7.40
C TYR A 554 -0.57 -27.01 8.28
N TYR A 555 -0.45 -25.83 7.68
CA TYR A 555 -0.34 -24.56 8.38
C TYR A 555 -1.69 -23.85 8.30
N ILE A 556 -2.21 -23.41 9.43
CA ILE A 556 -3.48 -22.68 9.48
C ILE A 556 -3.18 -21.22 9.20
N CYS A 557 -3.53 -20.76 8.00
CA CYS A 557 -3.43 -19.35 7.67
C CYS A 557 -4.70 -18.59 8.05
N ARG A 558 -5.85 -19.22 7.89
CA ARG A 558 -7.15 -18.67 8.30
C ARG A 558 -8.02 -19.76 8.91
N GLY A 559 -8.84 -19.37 9.88
CA GLY A 559 -9.85 -20.22 10.48
C GLY A 559 -9.36 -20.98 11.71
N GLU A 560 -10.17 -21.92 12.16
CA GLU A 560 -9.95 -22.72 13.36
C GLU A 560 -10.27 -24.18 13.05
N VAL A 561 -9.42 -25.07 13.55
CA VAL A 561 -9.64 -26.51 13.50
C VAL A 561 -9.70 -27.07 14.92
N GLU A 562 -10.52 -28.09 15.09
CA GLU A 562 -10.68 -28.86 16.32
C GLU A 562 -9.96 -30.20 16.20
N ILE A 563 -9.13 -30.52 17.20
CA ILE A 563 -8.60 -31.86 17.40
C ILE A 563 -9.67 -32.66 18.15
N LEU A 564 -10.05 -33.82 17.61
CA LEU A 564 -11.13 -34.64 18.13
C LEU A 564 -10.60 -35.85 18.92
N ASP A 565 -11.29 -36.21 20.00
CA ASP A 565 -11.12 -37.50 20.68
C ASP A 565 -11.73 -38.66 19.86
N PRO A 566 -11.51 -39.94 20.25
CA PRO A 566 -12.12 -41.08 19.57
C PRO A 566 -13.66 -41.10 19.57
N LYS A 567 -14.32 -40.29 20.40
CA LYS A 567 -15.79 -40.14 20.47
C LYS A 567 -16.29 -38.97 19.60
N GLY A 568 -15.41 -38.22 18.95
CA GLY A 568 -15.73 -37.08 18.09
C GLY A 568 -15.89 -35.75 18.82
N ASN A 569 -15.54 -35.68 20.12
CA ASN A 569 -15.60 -34.43 20.89
C ASN A 569 -14.31 -33.62 20.72
N PRO A 570 -14.40 -32.28 20.62
CA PRO A 570 -13.22 -31.42 20.55
C PRO A 570 -12.44 -31.44 21.87
N VAL A 571 -11.16 -31.79 21.81
CA VAL A 571 -10.24 -31.80 22.97
C VAL A 571 -9.26 -30.64 22.95
N ALA A 572 -9.01 -30.06 21.77
CA ALA A 572 -8.19 -28.88 21.61
C ALA A 572 -8.61 -28.13 20.34
N ARG A 573 -8.31 -26.83 20.29
CA ARG A 573 -8.54 -25.95 19.14
C ARG A 573 -7.21 -25.35 18.70
N LEU A 574 -6.98 -25.34 17.40
CA LEU A 574 -5.82 -24.72 16.77
C LEU A 574 -6.35 -23.64 15.82
N GLY A 575 -5.82 -22.43 15.95
CA GLY A 575 -6.20 -21.28 15.14
C GLY A 575 -5.09 -20.83 14.22
N GLU A 576 -5.26 -19.64 13.65
CA GLU A 576 -4.30 -19.03 12.73
C GLU A 576 -2.87 -18.98 13.31
N GLY A 577 -1.88 -19.29 12.47
CA GLY A 577 -0.47 -19.38 12.84
C GLY A 577 -0.05 -20.71 13.48
N ASN A 578 -1.00 -21.58 13.86
CA ASN A 578 -0.69 -22.94 14.28
C ASN A 578 -0.46 -23.87 13.08
N SER A 579 0.17 -25.01 13.33
CA SER A 579 0.34 -26.08 12.35
C SER A 579 -0.08 -27.42 12.94
N PHE A 580 -0.45 -28.37 12.10
CA PHE A 580 -0.80 -29.73 12.52
C PHE A 580 -0.43 -30.79 11.47
N GLY A 581 -0.26 -32.02 11.92
CA GLY A 581 0.05 -33.17 11.07
C GLY A 581 1.54 -33.38 10.81
N GLU A 582 2.40 -32.57 11.43
CA GLU A 582 3.86 -32.63 11.39
C GLU A 582 4.40 -33.99 11.84
N VAL A 583 3.79 -34.62 12.86
CA VAL A 583 4.23 -35.91 13.42
C VAL A 583 4.17 -37.03 12.37
N GLY A 584 3.03 -37.17 11.68
CA GLY A 584 2.89 -38.19 10.64
C GLY A 584 3.81 -37.95 9.44
N LEU A 585 4.06 -36.68 9.12
CA LEU A 585 4.96 -36.30 8.02
C LEU A 585 6.44 -36.57 8.34
N LEU A 586 6.88 -36.22 9.55
CA LEU A 586 8.28 -36.31 9.98
C LEU A 586 8.70 -37.72 10.43
N LEU A 587 7.84 -38.43 11.15
CA LEU A 587 8.16 -39.73 11.77
C LEU A 587 7.64 -40.94 10.97
N ASP A 588 6.98 -40.70 9.83
CA ASP A 588 6.39 -41.74 8.98
C ASP A 588 5.47 -42.70 9.74
N MET A 589 4.63 -42.13 10.61
CA MET A 589 3.69 -42.86 11.44
C MET A 589 2.24 -42.49 11.10
N PRO A 590 1.26 -43.35 11.45
CA PRO A 590 -0.15 -43.01 11.35
C PRO A 590 -0.49 -41.73 12.12
N ARG A 591 -1.45 -40.95 11.62
CA ARG A 591 -1.97 -39.74 12.30
C ARG A 591 -2.41 -40.10 13.72
N THR A 592 -1.96 -39.32 14.69
CA THR A 592 -2.25 -39.54 16.12
C THR A 592 -3.65 -39.07 16.54
N ALA A 593 -4.24 -38.13 15.78
CA ALA A 593 -5.55 -37.56 16.05
C ALA A 593 -6.32 -37.23 14.76
N THR A 594 -7.63 -37.09 14.91
CA THR A 594 -8.52 -36.57 13.85
C THR A 594 -8.65 -35.06 14.04
N VAL A 595 -8.58 -34.30 12.94
CA VAL A 595 -8.72 -32.84 12.94
C VAL A 595 -9.86 -32.45 12.00
N ARG A 596 -10.76 -31.62 12.50
CA ARG A 596 -11.94 -31.13 11.78
C ARG A 596 -11.93 -29.61 11.74
N ALA A 597 -12.26 -29.01 10.61
CA ALA A 597 -12.47 -27.57 10.53
C ALA A 597 -13.73 -27.16 11.31
N SER A 598 -13.62 -26.24 12.27
CA SER A 598 -14.80 -25.70 12.99
C SER A 598 -15.43 -24.53 12.23
N VAL A 599 -14.64 -23.84 11.40
CA VAL A 599 -15.05 -22.75 10.49
C VAL A 599 -14.43 -22.97 9.11
N ASN A 600 -14.73 -22.11 8.13
CA ASN A 600 -13.97 -22.09 6.87
C ASN A 600 -12.50 -21.82 7.19
N CYS A 601 -11.60 -22.71 6.77
CA CYS A 601 -10.18 -22.56 7.00
C CYS A 601 -9.41 -22.49 5.68
N ASP A 602 -8.49 -21.54 5.58
CA ASP A 602 -7.45 -21.53 4.55
C ASP A 602 -6.18 -22.09 5.16
N LEU A 603 -5.75 -23.22 4.61
CA LEU A 603 -4.59 -23.97 5.05
C LEU A 603 -3.52 -23.92 3.97
N PHE A 604 -2.25 -23.96 4.35
CA PHE A 604 -1.18 -24.35 3.44
C PHE A 604 -0.75 -25.77 3.72
N ILE A 605 -0.79 -26.60 2.68
CA ILE A 605 -0.32 -27.96 2.70
C ILE A 605 1.15 -27.97 2.33
N LEU A 606 1.94 -28.63 3.15
CA LEU A 606 3.31 -28.98 2.86
C LEU A 606 3.43 -30.49 2.74
N ARG A 607 3.70 -30.97 1.53
CA ARG A 607 3.87 -32.41 1.27
C ARG A 607 5.25 -32.90 1.67
N ARG A 608 5.32 -34.16 2.11
CA ARG A 608 6.55 -34.82 2.58
C ARG A 608 7.69 -34.77 1.57
N GLU A 609 7.42 -35.01 0.29
CA GLU A 609 8.45 -34.96 -0.75
C GLU A 609 9.05 -33.56 -0.89
N SER A 610 8.19 -32.54 -0.91
CA SER A 610 8.60 -31.14 -0.92
C SER A 610 9.40 -30.78 0.32
N PHE A 611 8.95 -31.21 1.50
CA PHE A 611 9.65 -30.92 2.75
C PHE A 611 11.02 -31.62 2.87
N ARG A 612 11.10 -32.91 2.51
CA ARG A 612 12.38 -33.65 2.46
C ARG A 612 13.34 -33.03 1.47
N ARG A 613 12.84 -32.51 0.35
CA ARG A 613 13.64 -31.76 -0.63
C ARG A 613 14.16 -30.45 -0.02
N ALA A 614 13.29 -29.68 0.64
CA ALA A 614 13.68 -28.44 1.29
C ALA A 614 14.72 -28.68 2.40
N LEU A 615 14.61 -29.77 3.16
CA LEU A 615 15.52 -30.12 4.25
C LEU A 615 16.86 -30.73 3.81
N ARG A 616 17.00 -31.15 2.55
CA ARG A 616 18.22 -31.82 2.05
C ARG A 616 19.48 -31.00 2.30
N ASP A 617 19.36 -29.68 2.19
CA ASP A 617 20.47 -28.75 2.32
C ASP A 617 20.61 -28.21 3.77
N PHE A 618 19.78 -28.68 4.72
CA PHE A 618 19.71 -28.20 6.11
C PHE A 618 19.60 -29.34 7.15
N PRO A 619 20.64 -30.19 7.29
CA PRO A 619 20.59 -31.40 8.15
C PRO A 619 20.42 -31.10 9.65
N GLU A 620 20.95 -29.98 10.17
CA GLU A 620 20.80 -29.59 11.58
C GLU A 620 19.35 -29.19 11.93
N LEU A 621 18.70 -28.46 11.01
CA LEU A 621 17.29 -28.10 11.14
C LEU A 621 16.41 -29.35 11.10
N GLN A 622 16.73 -30.29 10.21
CA GLN A 622 16.03 -31.57 10.14
C GLN A 622 16.10 -32.35 11.46
N ALA A 623 17.27 -32.41 12.10
CA ALA A 623 17.43 -33.07 13.39
C ALA A 623 16.58 -32.41 14.48
N THR A 624 16.56 -31.08 14.53
CA THR A 624 15.77 -30.30 15.50
C THR A 624 14.27 -30.54 15.34
N LEU A 625 13.78 -30.54 14.10
CA LEU A 625 12.38 -30.79 13.79
C LEU A 625 11.95 -32.22 14.13
N LEU A 626 12.82 -33.22 13.87
CA LEU A 626 12.58 -34.61 14.24
C LEU A 626 12.50 -34.79 15.76
N GLU A 627 13.37 -34.13 16.53
CA GLU A 627 13.34 -34.21 18.00
C GLU A 627 12.04 -33.63 18.57
N ARG A 628 11.58 -32.47 18.05
CA ARG A 628 10.29 -31.87 18.44
C ARG A 628 9.11 -32.78 18.11
N ALA A 629 9.12 -33.40 16.92
CA ALA A 629 8.07 -34.34 16.52
C ALA A 629 8.04 -35.59 17.41
N ARG A 630 9.20 -36.14 17.79
CA ARG A 630 9.32 -37.26 18.73
C ARG A 630 8.73 -36.94 20.10
N LYS A 631 9.08 -35.78 20.67
CA LYS A 631 8.49 -35.29 21.94
C LYS A 631 6.97 -35.16 21.87
N ARG A 632 6.42 -34.61 20.77
CA ARG A 632 4.96 -34.51 20.56
C ARG A 632 4.29 -35.87 20.38
N ALA A 633 4.99 -36.86 19.83
CA ALA A 633 4.52 -38.22 19.69
C ALA A 633 4.62 -39.06 20.98
N GLY A 634 5.24 -38.53 22.05
CA GLY A 634 5.51 -39.28 23.27
C GLY A 634 6.54 -40.40 23.08
N LEU A 635 7.44 -40.24 22.10
CA LEU A 635 8.53 -41.15 21.80
C LEU A 635 9.82 -40.49 22.31
N ASP A 636 10.28 -40.86 23.50
CA ASP A 636 11.59 -40.42 24.01
C ASP A 636 12.74 -41.18 23.33
#